data_AF-A0A293LDD7-F1
#
_entry.id   AF-A0A293LDD7-F1
#
_cell.length_a   1.000
_cell.length_b   1.000
_cell.length_c   1.000
_cell.angle_alpha   90.00
_cell.angle_beta   90.00
_cell.angle_gamma   90.00
#
_symmetry.space_group_name_H-M   'P 1'
#
loop_
_entity.id
_entity.type
_entity.pdbx_description
1 polymer ?
#
loop_
_entity_poly.entity_id
_entity_poly.type
_entity_poly.pdbx_seq_one_letter_code
_entity_poly.pdbx_strand_id
1 'polypeptide(L)'
;MIVYETCGTVHVIYIDVHEHELSPSQLKHRFQDEAVQEEVRKQVQLGVPAGVIYERMTEPIASLEARGDAPSHDKRHFIKLKNIQQAAYRSRLSEHPHSEDATSVATLINSYKEKPYDPFILYKAQWEDTARIGEVGALVNHPDYTRLFLIGMMSNEQAEQLLRGAKSIVCVDYTFKQAEQLLRGAKSIVCVDYTFNTNIYDFYLLNILVIDHSNHGYPVAHFLCNRMDVETMKAFFGAIKKKCQGLVINALMTDDEMSYINAVRAVFPEQQIKHVLCHFHVIKAWNARLSKIKDEHELCHFHVIKAWNARLSKIKDEQIRQEIGMLLDKLLNETDEGAFNELCTSFHSHVEKRDSDFAKYFVRTYLDRADLWAMCKRRFPHANINTNNMTESFHNHLKTHVLGRNPKTRADDLLKALLVMERHHYMRLKQYDLAGLPPLTDKGCEITKRHKRGMSIPSEDITRNDAGSWTVKSQSTTAQYHVQACSDAMDDCCEDHCYNRCTDEKCRNLCQHKYRCNCNDRTSLCKHIHKVHSIQLASEEQGVKLATEHTGTLALHRNPPLPDAAATAASLQQRKQIEEVKQMLSQLSQYVERPAMTSTMGYILCLCRKLVNHCEGVLRTSTSEKHGAVAPVMAKQPYAHAAKMQKQKLLPTMERTSKKRSI
;
A
#
# COMPACT_ATOMS: atom_id res chain seq x y z
N MET A 1 -23.17 -9.19 33.23
CA MET A 1 -23.82 -10.49 33.02
C MET A 1 -23.56 -11.36 34.23
N ILE A 2 -24.62 -11.75 34.94
CA ILE A 2 -24.56 -12.83 35.92
C ILE A 2 -25.18 -14.06 35.22
N VAL A 3 -24.52 -15.20 35.35
CA VAL A 3 -24.99 -16.48 34.80
C VAL A 3 -25.18 -17.41 35.98
N TYR A 4 -26.38 -17.99 36.11
CA TYR A 4 -26.62 -19.10 37.01
C TYR A 4 -27.22 -20.26 36.24
N GLU A 5 -26.70 -21.45 36.51
CA GLU A 5 -27.21 -22.71 35.99
C GLU A 5 -28.23 -23.25 36.98
N THR A 6 -29.49 -23.24 36.55
CA THR A 6 -30.52 -24.10 37.13
C THR A 6 -31.10 -24.93 35.99
N CYS A 7 -31.06 -26.25 36.17
CA CYS A 7 -31.84 -27.19 35.37
C CYS A 7 -31.51 -27.26 33.87
N GLY A 8 -30.24 -27.08 33.46
CA GLY A 8 -29.82 -27.28 32.06
C GLY A 8 -30.20 -26.17 31.09
N THR A 9 -30.72 -25.04 31.59
CA THR A 9 -30.99 -23.82 30.82
C THR A 9 -30.18 -22.65 31.37
N VAL A 10 -29.36 -22.04 30.52
CA VAL A 10 -28.56 -20.87 30.86
C VAL A 10 -29.44 -19.63 30.75
N HIS A 11 -29.86 -19.09 31.88
CA HIS A 11 -30.55 -17.81 31.93
C HIS A 11 -29.53 -16.68 31.96
N VAL A 12 -29.52 -15.85 30.90
CA VAL A 12 -28.67 -14.67 30.81
C VAL A 12 -29.52 -13.44 31.10
N ILE A 13 -29.17 -12.74 32.19
CA ILE A 13 -29.75 -11.43 32.50
C ILE A 13 -28.73 -10.35 32.11
N TYR A 14 -29.14 -9.49 31.18
CA TYR A 14 -28.44 -8.24 30.86
C TYR A 14 -28.87 -7.19 31.89
N ILE A 15 -27.89 -6.64 32.59
CA ILE A 15 -28.09 -5.54 33.53
C ILE A 15 -27.35 -4.35 32.92
N ASP A 16 -28.06 -3.27 32.63
CA ASP A 16 -27.52 -2.07 31.97
C ASP A 16 -26.83 -1.12 32.95
N VAL A 17 -27.09 -1.25 34.26
CA VAL A 17 -26.48 -0.46 35.33
C VAL A 17 -25.77 -1.35 36.36
N HIS A 18 -24.49 -1.11 36.58
CA HIS A 18 -23.74 -1.76 37.66
C HIS A 18 -23.82 -0.91 38.94
N GLU A 19 -24.54 -1.36 39.96
CA GLU A 19 -24.61 -0.71 41.29
C GLU A 19 -23.50 -1.14 42.27
N HIS A 20 -22.43 -1.78 41.79
CA HIS A 20 -21.31 -2.23 42.61
C HIS A 20 -19.98 -1.63 42.12
N GLU A 21 -19.01 -1.45 43.02
CA GLU A 21 -17.64 -1.12 42.62
C GLU A 21 -17.07 -2.23 41.72
N LEU A 22 -16.45 -1.84 40.62
CA LEU A 22 -15.92 -2.76 39.62
C LEU A 22 -14.53 -3.21 40.02
N SER A 23 -14.30 -4.53 40.05
CA SER A 23 -12.96 -5.07 40.25
C SER A 23 -12.05 -4.71 39.06
N PRO A 24 -10.72 -4.63 39.26
CA PRO A 24 -9.76 -4.36 38.18
C PRO A 24 -9.89 -5.30 36.97
N SER A 25 -10.29 -6.55 37.21
CA SER A 25 -10.49 -7.57 36.16
C SER A 25 -11.68 -7.27 35.23
N GLN A 26 -12.67 -6.51 35.70
CA GLN A 26 -13.89 -6.13 34.97
C GLN A 26 -13.71 -4.84 34.17
N LEU A 27 -12.76 -3.98 34.55
CA LEU A 27 -12.45 -2.75 33.82
C LEU A 27 -12.03 -3.02 32.36
N LYS A 28 -11.47 -4.18 32.03
CA LYS A 28 -11.08 -4.51 30.64
C LYS A 28 -12.25 -4.50 29.64
N HIS A 29 -13.48 -4.71 30.10
CA HIS A 29 -14.67 -4.88 29.25
C HIS A 29 -15.60 -3.66 29.21
N ARG A 30 -15.41 -2.67 30.09
CA ARG A 30 -16.25 -1.46 30.12
C ARG A 30 -15.93 -0.55 28.93
N PHE A 31 -16.88 0.18 28.37
CA PHE A 31 -16.57 1.23 27.40
C PHE A 31 -16.05 2.50 28.10
N GLN A 32 -15.48 3.45 27.36
CA GLN A 32 -15.18 4.77 27.93
C GLN A 32 -16.51 5.47 28.23
N ASP A 33 -16.67 6.02 29.44
CA ASP A 33 -17.89 6.73 29.83
C ASP A 33 -18.25 7.86 28.84
N GLU A 34 -19.53 7.96 28.50
CA GLU A 34 -20.04 8.91 27.50
C GLU A 34 -19.75 10.37 27.91
N ALA A 35 -19.84 10.68 29.20
CA ALA A 35 -19.47 11.99 29.75
C ALA A 35 -18.01 12.38 29.46
N VAL A 36 -17.11 11.39 29.42
CA VAL A 36 -15.69 11.62 29.09
C VAL A 36 -15.53 11.90 27.61
N GLN A 37 -16.25 11.14 26.78
CA GLN A 37 -16.24 11.35 25.33
C GLN A 37 -16.82 12.72 24.97
N GLU A 38 -17.86 13.18 25.67
CA GLU A 38 -18.44 14.51 25.53
C GLU A 38 -17.46 15.61 25.95
N GLU A 39 -16.78 15.45 27.08
CA GLU A 39 -15.76 16.40 27.55
C GLU A 39 -14.61 16.54 26.54
N VAL A 40 -14.10 15.41 26.02
CA VAL A 40 -13.09 15.43 24.94
C VAL A 40 -13.61 16.17 23.73
N ARG A 41 -14.84 15.90 23.29
CA ARG A 41 -15.45 16.57 22.12
C ARG A 41 -15.56 18.08 22.33
N LYS A 42 -15.99 18.53 23.50
CA LYS A 42 -16.07 19.97 23.84
C LYS A 42 -14.70 20.64 23.82
N GLN A 43 -13.68 20.06 24.48
CA GLN A 43 -12.34 20.65 24.47
C GLN A 43 -11.71 20.68 23.07
N VAL A 44 -11.96 19.64 22.27
CA VAL A 44 -11.58 19.61 20.86
C VAL A 44 -12.24 20.73 20.06
N GLN A 45 -13.55 20.97 20.25
CA GLN A 45 -14.29 22.05 19.57
C GLN A 45 -13.78 23.44 19.99
N LEU A 46 -13.35 23.59 21.24
CA LEU A 46 -12.68 24.78 21.75
C LEU A 46 -11.23 24.94 21.23
N GLY A 47 -10.74 24.00 20.42
CA GLY A 47 -9.41 24.07 19.80
C GLY A 47 -8.26 23.67 20.71
N VAL A 48 -8.53 23.01 21.84
CA VAL A 48 -7.48 22.55 22.77
C VAL A 48 -6.66 21.43 22.10
N PRO A 49 -5.30 21.50 22.10
CA PRO A 49 -4.47 20.45 21.53
C PRO A 49 -4.68 19.09 22.22
N ALA A 50 -4.71 18.01 21.43
CA ALA A 50 -4.97 16.66 21.95
C ALA A 50 -3.99 16.20 23.05
N GLY A 51 -2.73 16.64 22.97
CA GLY A 51 -1.71 16.37 24.01
C GLY A 51 -2.08 17.00 25.35
N VAL A 52 -2.57 18.24 25.33
CA VAL A 52 -3.00 18.97 26.54
C VAL A 52 -4.25 18.33 27.16
N ILE A 53 -5.21 17.89 26.33
CA ILE A 53 -6.39 17.16 26.81
C ILE A 53 -5.96 15.83 27.46
N TYR A 54 -5.03 15.11 26.83
CA TYR A 54 -4.50 13.85 27.35
C TYR A 54 -3.79 14.05 28.69
N GLU A 55 -2.91 15.05 28.80
CA GLU A 55 -2.22 15.39 30.04
C GLU A 55 -3.23 15.69 31.14
N ARG A 56 -4.18 16.61 30.93
CA ARG A 56 -5.21 16.93 31.94
C ARG A 56 -6.03 15.72 32.39
N MET A 57 -6.32 14.81 31.47
CA MET A 57 -7.11 13.61 31.78
C MET A 57 -6.30 12.49 32.42
N THR A 58 -4.96 12.52 32.39
CA THR A 58 -4.10 11.41 32.89
C THR A 58 -3.19 11.84 34.04
N GLU A 59 -2.89 13.12 34.15
CA GLU A 59 -2.05 13.75 35.18
C GLU A 59 -2.44 13.36 36.62
N PRO A 60 -3.73 13.22 37.00
CA PRO A 60 -4.11 12.82 38.35
C PRO A 60 -3.54 11.47 38.83
N ILE A 61 -3.08 10.60 37.91
CA ILE A 61 -2.50 9.28 38.24
C ILE A 61 -1.13 9.02 37.60
N ALA A 62 -0.73 9.83 36.63
CA ALA A 62 0.49 9.61 35.85
C ALA A 62 1.72 10.31 36.44
N SER A 63 1.54 11.28 37.34
CA SER A 63 2.64 11.98 38.02
C SER A 63 3.46 10.99 38.86
N LEU A 64 4.78 11.20 38.94
CA LEU A 64 5.66 10.31 39.71
C LEU A 64 5.30 10.25 41.19
N GLU A 65 4.73 11.35 41.71
CA GLU A 65 4.34 11.54 43.11
C GLU A 65 3.03 10.83 43.45
N ALA A 66 2.12 10.63 42.47
CA ALA A 66 0.81 9.99 42.67
C ALA A 66 0.81 8.47 42.44
N ARG A 67 1.95 7.86 42.05
CA ARG A 67 2.05 6.43 41.68
C ARG A 67 2.01 5.44 42.85
N GLY A 68 1.87 5.92 44.10
CA GLY A 68 1.82 5.11 45.31
C GLY A 68 0.44 4.94 45.94
N ASP A 69 -0.52 5.78 45.58
CA ASP A 69 -1.90 5.70 46.09
C ASP A 69 -2.77 4.81 45.19
N ALA A 70 -3.75 4.15 45.81
CA ALA A 70 -4.54 3.03 45.27
C ALA A 70 -4.87 3.12 43.76
N PRO A 71 -4.88 1.99 43.02
CA PRO A 71 -5.15 2.00 41.58
C PRO A 71 -6.46 2.72 41.30
N SER A 72 -6.41 3.81 40.52
CA SER A 72 -7.63 4.52 40.13
C SER A 72 -8.52 3.59 39.32
N HIS A 73 -9.75 3.41 39.78
CA HIS A 73 -10.76 2.60 39.09
C HIS A 73 -11.54 3.43 38.05
N ASP A 74 -11.21 4.73 37.89
CA ASP A 74 -11.85 5.60 36.91
C ASP A 74 -11.22 5.44 35.52
N LYS A 75 -12.05 5.03 34.55
CA LYS A 75 -11.65 4.90 33.14
C LYS A 75 -11.22 6.19 32.48
N ARG A 76 -11.61 7.35 33.01
CA ARG A 76 -11.18 8.68 32.53
C ARG A 76 -9.67 8.75 32.34
N HIS A 77 -8.93 8.23 33.30
CA HIS A 77 -7.48 8.30 33.33
C HIS A 77 -6.76 7.31 32.38
N PHE A 78 -7.51 6.38 31.76
CA PHE A 78 -6.96 5.41 30.81
C PHE A 78 -7.32 5.73 29.35
N ILE A 79 -7.83 6.96 29.09
CA ILE A 79 -8.06 7.42 27.73
C ILE A 79 -6.73 7.46 26.98
N LYS A 80 -6.71 6.94 25.75
CA LYS A 80 -5.50 6.95 24.92
C LYS A 80 -5.41 8.25 24.13
N LEU A 81 -4.22 8.85 24.05
CA LEU A 81 -3.97 10.05 23.22
C LEU A 81 -4.49 9.89 21.79
N LYS A 82 -4.32 8.70 21.19
CA LYS A 82 -4.84 8.38 19.86
C LYS A 82 -6.36 8.57 19.72
N ASN A 83 -7.13 8.30 20.79
CA ASN A 83 -8.59 8.45 20.78
C ASN A 83 -8.97 9.94 20.76
N ILE A 84 -8.25 10.77 21.51
CA ILE A 84 -8.43 12.23 21.54
C ILE A 84 -8.02 12.84 20.19
N GLN A 85 -6.89 12.41 19.62
CA GLN A 85 -6.46 12.83 18.28
C GLN A 85 -7.49 12.44 17.20
N GLN A 86 -8.10 11.27 17.31
CA GLN A 86 -9.16 10.83 16.41
C GLN A 86 -10.44 11.67 16.57
N ALA A 87 -10.81 12.04 17.81
CA ALA A 87 -11.92 12.96 18.06
C ALA A 87 -11.65 14.35 17.45
N ALA A 88 -10.43 14.88 17.62
CA ALA A 88 -9.98 16.13 17.02
C ALA A 88 -10.02 16.11 15.49
N TYR A 89 -9.60 14.99 14.91
CA TYR A 89 -9.66 14.77 13.48
C TYR A 89 -11.11 14.78 12.96
N ARG A 90 -12.02 14.06 13.63
CA ARG A 90 -13.44 14.02 13.24
C ARG A 90 -14.14 15.37 13.38
N SER A 91 -13.84 16.13 14.44
CA SER A 91 -14.42 17.46 14.64
C SER A 91 -14.07 18.42 13.50
N ARG A 92 -12.85 18.33 12.95
CA ARG A 92 -12.44 19.14 11.80
C ARG A 92 -13.12 18.72 10.51
N LEU A 93 -13.39 17.42 10.33
CA LEU A 93 -14.14 16.95 9.16
C LEU A 93 -15.57 17.49 9.17
N SER A 94 -16.22 17.53 10.34
CA SER A 94 -17.60 18.02 10.51
C SER A 94 -17.79 19.54 10.42
N GLU A 95 -16.78 20.32 10.02
CA GLU A 95 -16.98 21.73 9.66
C GLU A 95 -17.54 21.80 8.25
N HIS A 96 -18.83 22.11 8.11
CA HIS A 96 -19.53 22.09 6.82
C HIS A 96 -19.67 23.50 6.24
N PRO A 97 -19.36 23.71 4.95
CA PRO A 97 -19.72 24.94 4.24
C PRO A 97 -21.20 25.30 4.30
N HIS A 98 -22.09 24.30 4.40
CA HIS A 98 -23.53 24.51 4.45
C HIS A 98 -24.23 23.37 5.21
N SER A 99 -25.40 23.66 5.81
CA SER A 99 -26.20 22.67 6.55
C SER A 99 -26.76 21.57 5.64
N GLU A 100 -27.28 21.95 4.47
CA GLU A 100 -27.70 21.00 3.42
C GLU A 100 -26.49 20.39 2.69
N ASP A 101 -26.43 19.06 2.61
CA ASP A 101 -25.24 18.32 2.15
C ASP A 101 -24.98 18.51 0.66
N ALA A 102 -26.02 18.48 -0.19
CA ALA A 102 -25.87 18.73 -1.62
C ALA A 102 -25.22 20.10 -1.91
N THR A 103 -25.68 21.12 -1.19
CA THR A 103 -25.13 22.49 -1.28
C THR A 103 -23.72 22.56 -0.72
N SER A 104 -23.46 21.87 0.39
CA SER A 104 -22.13 21.79 1.01
C SER A 104 -21.10 21.13 0.09
N VAL A 105 -21.45 20.00 -0.55
CA VAL A 105 -20.64 19.30 -1.57
C VAL A 105 -20.36 20.24 -2.76
N ALA A 106 -21.38 20.89 -3.30
CA ALA A 106 -21.22 21.82 -4.40
C ALA A 106 -20.26 22.97 -4.06
N THR A 107 -20.42 23.56 -2.87
CA THR A 107 -19.57 24.65 -2.39
C THR A 107 -18.14 24.17 -2.15
N LEU A 108 -17.96 22.98 -1.57
CA LEU A 108 -16.65 22.36 -1.39
C LEU A 108 -15.94 22.20 -2.73
N ILE A 109 -16.60 21.58 -3.72
CA ILE A 109 -16.02 21.37 -5.06
C ILE A 109 -15.67 22.70 -5.73
N ASN A 110 -16.59 23.67 -5.71
CA ASN A 110 -16.35 24.99 -6.29
C ASN A 110 -15.18 25.73 -5.62
N SER A 111 -14.91 25.49 -4.33
CA SER A 111 -13.77 26.08 -3.63
C SER A 111 -12.40 25.60 -4.12
N TYR A 112 -12.35 24.57 -4.98
CA TYR A 112 -11.12 24.06 -5.59
C TYR A 112 -10.93 24.44 -7.06
N LYS A 113 -11.98 24.92 -7.76
CA LYS A 113 -11.92 25.21 -9.20
C LYS A 113 -10.84 26.21 -9.62
N GLU A 114 -10.51 27.16 -8.75
CA GLU A 114 -9.51 28.20 -9.01
C GLU A 114 -8.18 27.92 -8.29
N LYS A 115 -8.08 26.80 -7.57
CA LYS A 115 -6.84 26.43 -6.88
C LYS A 115 -5.91 25.71 -7.85
N PRO A 116 -4.58 25.87 -7.71
CA PRO A 116 -3.60 25.10 -8.49
C PRO A 116 -3.76 23.58 -8.33
N TYR A 117 -4.33 23.17 -7.20
CA TYR A 117 -4.64 21.80 -6.86
C TYR A 117 -6.17 21.62 -6.91
N ASP A 118 -6.71 21.29 -8.09
CA ASP A 118 -8.10 20.84 -8.26
C ASP A 118 -8.14 19.31 -8.39
N PRO A 119 -8.64 18.59 -7.37
CA PRO A 119 -8.73 17.14 -7.40
C PRO A 119 -10.00 16.65 -8.11
N PHE A 120 -10.97 17.49 -8.48
CA PHE A 120 -12.24 17.02 -9.03
C PHE A 120 -12.20 16.95 -10.55
N ILE A 121 -12.41 15.74 -11.10
CA ILE A 121 -12.34 15.48 -12.56
C ILE A 121 -13.71 15.23 -13.19
N LEU A 122 -14.71 14.93 -12.36
CA LEU A 122 -16.08 14.68 -12.77
C LEU A 122 -17.01 15.12 -11.64
N TYR A 123 -18.04 15.89 -11.95
CA TYR A 123 -19.09 16.21 -10.99
C TYR A 123 -20.43 16.40 -11.71
N LYS A 124 -21.40 15.55 -11.35
CA LYS A 124 -22.80 15.68 -11.74
C LYS A 124 -23.65 15.62 -10.47
N ALA A 125 -24.32 16.71 -10.14
CA ALA A 125 -25.27 16.74 -9.04
C ALA A 125 -26.58 16.07 -9.46
N GLN A 126 -27.33 15.56 -8.50
CA GLN A 126 -28.74 15.19 -8.73
C GLN A 126 -29.52 16.45 -9.11
N TRP A 127 -30.62 16.25 -9.83
CA TRP A 127 -31.60 17.27 -10.24
C TRP A 127 -31.13 18.22 -11.35
N GLU A 128 -29.93 18.01 -11.89
CA GLU A 128 -29.40 18.84 -12.97
C GLU A 128 -29.46 18.12 -14.31
N ASP A 129 -29.57 18.87 -15.40
CA ASP A 129 -29.59 18.33 -16.77
C ASP A 129 -28.21 18.32 -17.42
N THR A 130 -27.17 18.75 -16.71
CA THR A 130 -25.79 18.79 -17.21
C THR A 130 -24.79 18.46 -16.10
N ALA A 131 -23.63 17.90 -16.45
CA ALA A 131 -22.51 17.79 -15.52
C ALA A 131 -21.88 19.17 -15.29
N ARG A 132 -21.49 19.44 -14.03
CA ARG A 132 -20.80 20.67 -13.62
C ARG A 132 -19.30 20.62 -13.87
N ILE A 133 -18.72 19.43 -13.89
CA ILE A 133 -17.31 19.16 -14.20
C ILE A 133 -17.24 17.86 -15.00
N GLY A 134 -16.40 17.83 -16.03
CA GLY A 134 -16.18 16.65 -16.87
C GLY A 134 -17.30 16.41 -17.87
N GLU A 135 -17.04 15.49 -18.80
CA GLU A 135 -18.00 15.09 -19.83
C GLU A 135 -18.69 13.79 -19.39
N VAL A 136 -20.00 13.73 -19.60
CA VAL A 136 -20.82 12.55 -19.28
C VAL A 136 -21.35 11.85 -20.53
N GLY A 137 -21.04 12.35 -21.73
CA GLY A 137 -21.21 11.64 -23.01
C GLY A 137 -22.58 10.99 -23.21
N ALA A 138 -22.61 9.69 -23.50
CA ALA A 138 -23.84 8.92 -23.74
C ALA A 138 -24.77 8.84 -22.51
N LEU A 139 -24.26 9.12 -21.31
CA LEU A 139 -25.03 9.06 -20.07
C LEU A 139 -26.17 10.07 -20.05
N VAL A 140 -26.10 11.15 -20.83
CA VAL A 140 -27.16 12.17 -20.92
C VAL A 140 -28.48 11.56 -21.43
N ASN A 141 -28.41 10.48 -22.21
CA ASN A 141 -29.58 9.74 -22.71
C ASN A 141 -30.10 8.68 -21.72
N HIS A 142 -29.47 8.54 -20.54
CA HIS A 142 -29.87 7.56 -19.55
C HIS A 142 -31.24 7.95 -18.94
N PRO A 143 -32.21 7.02 -18.81
CA PRO A 143 -33.57 7.34 -18.33
C PRO A 143 -33.61 8.05 -16.95
N ASP A 144 -32.68 7.68 -16.06
CA ASP A 144 -32.54 8.28 -14.73
C ASP A 144 -31.46 9.38 -14.66
N TYR A 145 -31.02 9.96 -15.79
CA TYR A 145 -29.85 10.87 -15.84
C TYR A 145 -29.95 12.05 -14.86
N THR A 146 -31.12 12.66 -14.74
CA THR A 146 -31.36 13.77 -13.81
C THR A 146 -31.20 13.34 -12.35
N ARG A 147 -31.39 12.06 -12.03
CA ARG A 147 -31.22 11.49 -10.68
C ARG A 147 -29.82 10.97 -10.40
N LEU A 148 -28.92 10.97 -11.39
CA LEU A 148 -27.55 10.50 -11.20
C LEU A 148 -26.74 11.49 -10.36
N PHE A 149 -26.02 10.94 -9.38
CA PHE A 149 -25.01 11.63 -8.60
C PHE A 149 -23.65 11.02 -8.91
N LEU A 150 -22.70 11.83 -9.39
CA LEU A 150 -21.37 11.38 -9.78
C LEU A 150 -20.32 12.36 -9.27
N ILE A 151 -19.31 11.88 -8.56
CA ILE A 151 -18.11 12.65 -8.21
C ILE A 151 -16.88 11.79 -8.49
N GLY A 152 -16.05 12.22 -9.43
CA GLY A 152 -14.72 11.65 -9.68
C GLY A 152 -13.64 12.55 -9.11
N MET A 153 -12.73 11.97 -8.34
CA MET A 153 -11.57 12.65 -7.74
C MET A 153 -10.27 12.00 -8.20
N MET A 154 -9.32 12.83 -8.62
CA MET A 154 -7.95 12.51 -8.96
C MET A 154 -7.12 13.80 -8.96
N SER A 155 -6.11 13.90 -8.09
CA SER A 155 -5.12 14.98 -8.11
C SER A 155 -4.12 14.83 -9.26
N ASN A 156 -3.28 15.85 -9.49
CA ASN A 156 -2.23 15.77 -10.51
C ASN A 156 -1.14 14.76 -10.11
N GLU A 157 -0.84 14.69 -8.82
CA GLU A 157 0.08 13.75 -8.22
C GLU A 157 -0.44 12.31 -8.33
N GLN A 158 -1.74 12.10 -8.09
CA GLN A 158 -2.40 10.82 -8.31
C GLN A 158 -2.39 10.41 -9.79
N ALA A 159 -2.64 11.35 -10.71
CA ALA A 159 -2.55 11.11 -12.15
C ALA A 159 -1.12 10.72 -12.56
N GLU A 160 -0.10 11.38 -12.01
CA GLU A 160 1.30 11.03 -12.22
C GLU A 160 1.63 9.63 -11.69
N GLN A 161 1.15 9.26 -10.50
CA GLN A 161 1.33 7.91 -9.96
C GLN A 161 0.62 6.85 -10.81
N LEU A 162 -0.57 7.14 -11.34
CA LEU A 162 -1.25 6.24 -12.28
C LEU A 162 -0.45 6.09 -13.57
N LEU A 163 0.04 7.18 -14.17
CA LEU A 163 0.85 7.14 -15.38
C LEU A 163 2.17 6.37 -15.15
N ARG A 164 2.83 6.57 -14.01
CA ARG A 164 4.03 5.82 -13.62
C ARG A 164 3.71 4.35 -13.40
N GLY A 165 2.63 4.02 -12.71
CA GLY A 165 2.22 2.63 -12.47
C GLY A 165 1.80 1.90 -13.75
N ALA A 166 1.16 2.61 -14.69
CA ALA A 166 0.52 2.01 -15.85
C ALA A 166 1.40 1.98 -17.11
N LYS A 167 2.32 2.95 -17.30
CA LYS A 167 3.17 3.01 -18.52
C LYS A 167 4.21 1.89 -18.58
N SER A 168 4.19 1.14 -19.68
CA SER A 168 5.42 0.66 -20.34
C SER A 168 6.09 1.86 -20.99
N ILE A 169 7.16 2.36 -20.41
CA ILE A 169 7.90 3.49 -20.99
C ILE A 169 8.76 2.96 -22.15
N VAL A 170 8.40 3.30 -23.39
CA VAL A 170 9.38 3.45 -24.48
C VAL A 170 9.83 4.91 -24.44
N CYS A 171 10.96 5.18 -23.81
CA CYS A 171 11.61 6.49 -23.86
C CYS A 171 12.44 6.56 -25.14
N VAL A 172 11.99 7.35 -26.10
CA VAL A 172 12.85 7.93 -27.12
C VAL A 172 13.51 9.15 -26.47
N ASP A 173 14.83 9.27 -26.58
CA ASP A 173 15.66 10.39 -26.13
C ASP A 173 15.99 10.51 -24.63
N TYR A 174 16.72 9.55 -24.05
CA TYR A 174 17.75 9.80 -23.01
C TYR A 174 18.78 8.66 -23.02
N THR A 175 20.04 8.96 -22.65
CA THR A 175 21.17 8.03 -22.62
C THR A 175 20.87 6.70 -21.90
N PHE A 176 21.26 5.60 -22.57
CA PHE A 176 20.98 4.17 -22.35
C PHE A 176 20.89 3.64 -20.89
N LYS A 177 21.48 4.31 -19.89
CA LYS A 177 21.50 3.84 -18.48
C LYS A 177 20.34 4.35 -17.60
N GLN A 178 19.70 5.48 -17.92
CA GLN A 178 18.46 5.90 -17.22
C GLN A 178 17.25 5.12 -17.75
N ALA A 179 17.29 4.77 -19.04
CA ALA A 179 16.28 3.92 -19.66
C ALA A 179 16.22 2.54 -18.98
N GLU A 180 17.33 1.89 -18.62
CA GLU A 180 17.26 0.52 -18.05
C GLU A 180 16.68 0.46 -16.62
N GLN A 181 16.95 1.45 -15.76
CA GLN A 181 16.30 1.55 -14.42
C GLN A 181 14.83 1.99 -14.51
N LEU A 182 14.45 2.76 -15.53
CA LEU A 182 13.05 3.11 -15.82
C LEU A 182 12.30 1.98 -16.56
N LEU A 183 12.99 1.18 -17.39
CA LEU A 183 12.46 0.01 -18.09
C LEU A 183 12.20 -1.17 -17.16
N ARG A 184 12.93 -1.27 -16.04
CA ARG A 184 12.67 -2.22 -14.95
C ARG A 184 11.68 -1.68 -13.89
N GLY A 185 11.15 -0.48 -14.11
CA GLY A 185 10.55 0.36 -13.06
C GLY A 185 9.11 0.81 -13.31
N ALA A 186 8.26 -0.04 -13.91
CA ALA A 186 6.83 -0.18 -13.62
C ALA A 186 6.13 -0.96 -14.75
N LYS A 187 5.63 -2.15 -14.41
CA LYS A 187 4.55 -2.82 -15.16
C LYS A 187 3.51 -3.26 -14.13
N SER A 188 2.90 -2.27 -13.46
CA SER A 188 2.00 -2.52 -12.34
C SER A 188 0.60 -2.87 -12.84
N ILE A 189 -0.12 -3.66 -12.04
CA ILE A 189 -1.52 -3.95 -12.27
C ILE A 189 -2.36 -2.82 -11.67
N VAL A 190 -3.41 -2.40 -12.39
CA VAL A 190 -4.39 -1.47 -11.86
C VAL A 190 -5.43 -2.26 -11.09
N CYS A 191 -5.59 -1.96 -9.81
CA CYS A 191 -6.57 -2.60 -8.94
C CYS A 191 -7.81 -1.73 -8.83
N VAL A 192 -8.99 -2.33 -9.01
CA VAL A 192 -10.28 -1.64 -8.87
C VAL A 192 -11.19 -2.43 -7.95
N ASP A 193 -11.82 -1.72 -7.02
CA ASP A 193 -12.85 -2.28 -6.16
C ASP A 193 -13.76 -1.15 -5.65
N TYR A 194 -15.03 -1.47 -5.37
CA TYR A 194 -15.94 -0.54 -4.71
C TYR A 194 -16.31 -1.02 -3.31
N THR A 195 -16.74 -0.08 -2.49
CA THR A 195 -17.23 -0.37 -1.15
C THR A 195 -18.50 0.41 -0.83
N PHE A 196 -19.27 -0.10 0.12
CA PHE A 196 -20.53 0.48 0.60
C PHE A 196 -20.44 0.87 2.09
N ASN A 197 -21.50 1.47 2.63
CA ASN A 197 -21.57 1.95 4.02
C ASN A 197 -20.51 3.00 4.38
N THR A 198 -20.16 3.87 3.44
CA THR A 198 -19.23 5.00 3.65
C THR A 198 -19.95 6.33 3.88
N ASN A 199 -21.26 6.39 3.62
CA ASN A 199 -22.06 7.61 3.68
C ASN A 199 -23.56 7.33 3.92
N ILE A 200 -24.31 8.35 4.37
CA ILE A 200 -25.75 8.28 4.70
C ILE A 200 -26.64 7.89 3.51
N TYR A 201 -26.20 8.12 2.29
CA TYR A 201 -27.01 7.93 1.08
C TYR A 201 -26.85 6.54 0.46
N ASP A 202 -26.06 5.67 1.08
CA ASP A 202 -25.67 4.38 0.51
C ASP A 202 -25.02 4.52 -0.88
N PHE A 203 -24.35 5.65 -1.16
CA PHE A 203 -23.59 5.81 -2.41
C PHE A 203 -22.40 4.87 -2.42
N TYR A 204 -22.13 4.30 -3.59
CA TYR A 204 -20.96 3.47 -3.84
C TYR A 204 -19.71 4.33 -3.87
N LEU A 205 -18.63 3.85 -3.25
CA LEU A 205 -17.30 4.44 -3.37
C LEU A 205 -16.39 3.45 -4.07
N LEU A 206 -16.09 3.70 -5.34
CA LEU A 206 -15.12 2.97 -6.13
C LEU A 206 -13.73 3.61 -6.00
N ASN A 207 -12.73 2.76 -5.86
CA ASN A 207 -11.34 3.15 -5.69
C ASN A 207 -10.47 2.50 -6.76
N ILE A 208 -9.56 3.29 -7.33
CA ILE A 208 -8.49 2.78 -8.19
C ILE A 208 -7.18 2.91 -7.43
N LEU A 209 -6.46 1.79 -7.31
CA LEU A 209 -5.15 1.73 -6.66
C LEU A 209 -4.11 1.20 -7.63
N VAL A 210 -2.89 1.71 -7.48
CA VAL A 210 -1.68 1.16 -8.11
C VAL A 210 -0.65 0.87 -7.03
N ILE A 211 0.39 0.12 -7.39
CA ILE A 211 1.54 -0.07 -6.50
C ILE A 211 2.54 1.05 -6.74
N ASP A 212 2.89 1.76 -5.67
CA ASP A 212 3.99 2.72 -5.74
C ASP A 212 5.36 2.00 -5.81
N HIS A 213 6.43 2.74 -6.15
CA HIS A 213 7.80 2.23 -6.14
C HIS A 213 8.26 1.71 -4.76
N SER A 214 7.45 1.99 -3.74
CA SER A 214 7.63 1.62 -2.35
C SER A 214 6.84 0.34 -1.96
N ASN A 215 6.24 -0.37 -2.92
CA ASN A 215 5.41 -1.58 -2.72
C ASN A 215 4.22 -1.40 -1.77
N HIS A 216 3.65 -0.19 -1.72
CA HIS A 216 2.40 0.08 -1.04
C HIS A 216 1.30 0.40 -2.05
N GLY A 217 0.06 0.10 -1.67
CA GLY A 217 -1.10 0.56 -2.42
C GLY A 217 -1.21 2.08 -2.34
N TYR A 218 -1.17 2.71 -3.50
CA TYR A 218 -1.39 4.14 -3.66
C TYR A 218 -2.75 4.37 -4.32
N PRO A 219 -3.71 4.99 -3.62
CA PRO A 219 -5.00 5.35 -4.23
C PRO A 219 -4.79 6.48 -5.23
N VAL A 220 -5.12 6.22 -6.49
CA VAL A 220 -4.96 7.17 -7.60
C VAL A 220 -6.27 7.77 -8.07
N ALA A 221 -7.41 7.16 -7.74
CA ALA A 221 -8.69 7.74 -8.10
C ALA A 221 -9.81 7.28 -7.16
N HIS A 222 -10.80 8.14 -6.99
CA HIS A 222 -12.01 7.87 -6.21
C HIS A 222 -13.25 8.23 -7.02
N PHE A 223 -14.27 7.38 -6.97
CA PHE A 223 -15.55 7.63 -7.62
C PHE A 223 -16.69 7.38 -6.64
N LEU A 224 -17.37 8.46 -6.25
CA LEU A 224 -18.56 8.41 -5.41
C LEU A 224 -19.80 8.55 -6.29
N CYS A 225 -20.67 7.55 -6.30
CA CYS A 225 -21.87 7.58 -7.13
C CYS A 225 -23.06 6.85 -6.51
N ASN A 226 -24.26 7.25 -6.92
CA ASN A 226 -25.50 6.58 -6.50
C ASN A 226 -25.91 5.42 -7.42
N ARG A 227 -25.10 5.10 -8.43
CA ARG A 227 -25.33 4.00 -9.36
C ARG A 227 -24.01 3.49 -9.94
N MET A 228 -23.75 2.20 -9.76
CA MET A 228 -22.54 1.52 -10.23
C MET A 228 -22.88 0.60 -11.40
N ASP A 229 -22.85 1.13 -12.62
CA ASP A 229 -23.01 0.35 -13.85
C ASP A 229 -21.95 0.74 -14.88
N VAL A 230 -21.95 0.04 -16.01
CA VAL A 230 -20.96 0.24 -17.07
C VAL A 230 -20.98 1.67 -17.60
N GLU A 231 -22.14 2.33 -17.70
CA GLU A 231 -22.24 3.67 -18.26
C GLU A 231 -21.76 4.74 -17.27
N THR A 232 -22.09 4.62 -15.98
CA THR A 232 -21.55 5.55 -14.96
C THR A 232 -20.04 5.38 -14.79
N MET A 233 -19.54 4.14 -14.86
CA MET A 233 -18.09 3.87 -14.84
C MET A 233 -17.38 4.38 -16.10
N LYS A 234 -17.98 4.29 -17.29
CA LYS A 234 -17.43 4.86 -18.53
C LYS A 234 -17.23 6.38 -18.41
N ALA A 235 -18.18 7.11 -17.80
CA ALA A 235 -18.02 8.53 -17.55
C ALA A 235 -16.81 8.82 -16.64
N PHE A 236 -16.63 8.03 -15.58
CA PHE A 236 -15.49 8.17 -14.67
C PHE A 236 -14.15 7.83 -15.33
N PHE A 237 -14.04 6.66 -15.98
CA PHE A 237 -12.82 6.26 -16.68
C PHE A 237 -12.51 7.20 -17.86
N GLY A 238 -13.53 7.76 -18.53
CA GLY A 238 -13.37 8.78 -19.56
C GLY A 238 -12.75 10.07 -19.01
N ALA A 239 -13.20 10.53 -17.83
CA ALA A 239 -12.58 11.65 -17.13
C ALA A 239 -11.11 11.37 -16.77
N ILE A 240 -10.79 10.14 -16.36
CA ILE A 240 -9.41 9.70 -16.12
C ILE A 240 -8.58 9.72 -17.41
N LYS A 241 -9.10 9.16 -18.52
CA LYS A 241 -8.42 9.16 -19.82
C LYS A 241 -8.08 10.59 -20.28
N LYS A 242 -9.01 11.53 -20.06
CA LYS A 242 -8.82 12.94 -20.38
C LYS A 242 -7.72 13.60 -19.53
N LYS A 243 -7.67 13.31 -18.22
CA LYS A 243 -6.65 13.84 -17.31
C LYS A 243 -5.28 13.18 -17.51
N CYS A 244 -5.25 11.88 -17.75
CA CYS A 244 -4.05 11.07 -17.92
C CYS A 244 -3.77 10.81 -19.40
N GLN A 245 -3.36 11.84 -20.13
CA GLN A 245 -3.04 11.68 -21.56
C GLN A 245 -1.90 10.68 -21.76
N GLY A 246 -2.09 9.73 -22.68
CA GLY A 246 -1.13 8.65 -22.93
C GLY A 246 -1.10 7.56 -21.85
N LEU A 247 -2.17 7.42 -21.07
CA LEU A 247 -2.35 6.28 -20.16
C LEU A 247 -2.47 4.97 -20.95
N VAL A 248 -1.59 4.02 -20.65
CA VAL A 248 -1.63 2.65 -21.17
C VAL A 248 -1.89 1.71 -20.00
N ILE A 249 -2.91 0.87 -20.07
CA ILE A 249 -3.27 -0.07 -19.01
C ILE A 249 -2.87 -1.48 -19.45
N ASN A 250 -1.80 -2.02 -18.86
CA ASN A 250 -1.35 -3.37 -19.16
C ASN A 250 -2.31 -4.43 -18.62
N ALA A 251 -2.72 -4.29 -17.36
CA ALA A 251 -3.61 -5.23 -16.71
C ALA A 251 -4.52 -4.57 -15.68
N LEU A 252 -5.71 -5.14 -15.54
CA LEU A 252 -6.72 -4.76 -14.56
C LEU A 252 -7.00 -5.95 -13.63
N MET A 253 -6.82 -5.74 -12.34
CA MET A 253 -7.27 -6.66 -11.29
C MET A 253 -8.60 -6.18 -10.71
N THR A 254 -9.57 -7.08 -10.69
CA THR A 254 -10.88 -6.86 -10.08
C THR A 254 -11.18 -7.97 -9.08
N ASP A 255 -12.27 -7.84 -8.33
CA ASP A 255 -12.98 -9.00 -7.79
C ASP A 255 -13.66 -9.79 -8.93
N ASP A 256 -14.66 -10.61 -8.62
CA ASP A 256 -15.41 -11.38 -9.61
C ASP A 256 -16.56 -10.58 -10.29
N GLU A 257 -16.38 -9.28 -10.50
CA GLU A 257 -17.35 -8.39 -11.16
C GLU A 257 -16.86 -7.95 -12.55
N MET A 258 -17.61 -8.29 -13.60
CA MET A 258 -17.22 -8.03 -14.99
C MET A 258 -17.51 -6.59 -15.45
N SER A 259 -18.38 -5.85 -14.75
CA SER A 259 -18.75 -4.49 -15.15
C SER A 259 -17.55 -3.53 -15.18
N TYR A 260 -16.55 -3.72 -14.31
CA TYR A 260 -15.32 -2.93 -14.32
C TYR A 260 -14.56 -3.05 -15.63
N ILE A 261 -14.21 -4.28 -16.04
CA ILE A 261 -13.40 -4.50 -17.25
C ILE A 261 -14.17 -4.08 -18.52
N ASN A 262 -15.48 -4.27 -18.53
CA ASN A 262 -16.34 -3.85 -19.64
C ASN A 262 -16.30 -2.32 -19.81
N ALA A 263 -16.39 -1.58 -18.70
CA ALA A 263 -16.30 -0.11 -18.73
C ALA A 263 -14.92 0.37 -19.17
N VAL A 264 -13.83 -0.22 -18.64
CA VAL A 264 -12.46 0.16 -19.03
C VAL A 264 -12.21 -0.14 -20.51
N ARG A 265 -12.58 -1.32 -21.01
CA ARG A 265 -12.42 -1.68 -22.44
C ARG A 265 -13.24 -0.77 -23.37
N ALA A 266 -14.41 -0.31 -22.93
CA ALA A 266 -15.19 0.64 -23.71
C ALA A 266 -14.53 2.03 -23.80
N VAL A 267 -13.75 2.43 -22.79
CA VAL A 267 -13.03 3.72 -22.77
C VAL A 267 -11.66 3.64 -23.45
N PHE A 268 -11.01 2.48 -23.41
CA PHE A 268 -9.71 2.20 -24.02
C PHE A 268 -9.81 1.06 -25.06
N PRO A 269 -10.66 1.19 -26.10
CA PRO A 269 -10.88 0.12 -27.08
C PRO A 269 -9.63 -0.22 -27.90
N GLU A 270 -8.70 0.73 -28.01
CA GLU A 270 -7.42 0.56 -28.70
C GLU A 270 -6.41 -0.30 -27.92
N GLN A 271 -6.65 -0.57 -26.63
CA GLN A 271 -5.69 -1.23 -25.74
C GLN A 271 -6.08 -2.68 -25.47
N GLN A 272 -5.10 -3.58 -25.59
CA GLN A 272 -5.27 -4.97 -25.19
C GLN A 272 -5.08 -5.13 -23.68
N ILE A 273 -6.13 -4.81 -22.91
CA ILE A 273 -6.08 -4.87 -21.45
C ILE A 273 -6.27 -6.32 -20.97
N LYS A 274 -5.25 -6.85 -20.29
CA LYS A 274 -5.34 -8.16 -19.61
C LYS A 274 -6.22 -8.03 -18.36
N HIS A 275 -7.21 -8.89 -18.23
CA HIS A 275 -8.07 -8.95 -17.06
C HIS A 275 -7.68 -10.13 -16.19
N VAL A 276 -7.55 -9.90 -14.88
CA VAL A 276 -7.33 -10.97 -13.91
C VAL A 276 -8.18 -10.75 -12.65
N LEU A 277 -8.56 -11.85 -12.01
CA LEU A 277 -9.30 -11.83 -10.75
C LEU A 277 -8.35 -11.79 -9.57
N CYS A 278 -8.74 -11.12 -8.50
CA CYS A 278 -8.06 -11.24 -7.22
C CYS A 278 -8.15 -12.68 -6.70
N HIS A 279 -7.02 -13.36 -6.47
CA HIS A 279 -6.99 -14.72 -5.92
C HIS A 279 -7.73 -14.83 -4.59
N PHE A 280 -7.62 -13.80 -3.75
CA PHE A 280 -8.33 -13.78 -2.47
C PHE A 280 -9.85 -13.86 -2.67
N HIS A 281 -10.41 -13.14 -3.65
CA HIS A 281 -11.84 -13.17 -3.94
C HIS A 281 -12.27 -14.50 -4.57
N VAL A 282 -11.46 -15.08 -5.45
CA VAL A 282 -11.68 -16.42 -6.02
C VAL A 282 -11.73 -17.49 -4.92
N ILE A 283 -10.71 -17.52 -4.06
CA ILE A 283 -10.63 -18.43 -2.91
C ILE A 283 -11.83 -18.21 -1.98
N LYS A 284 -12.17 -16.95 -1.67
CA LYS A 284 -13.32 -16.61 -0.82
C LYS A 284 -14.63 -17.14 -1.42
N ALA A 285 -14.84 -17.01 -2.72
CA ALA A 285 -16.03 -17.48 -3.41
C ALA A 285 -16.14 -19.01 -3.45
N TRP A 286 -15.04 -19.72 -3.77
CA TRP A 286 -15.00 -21.18 -3.72
C TRP A 286 -15.33 -21.70 -2.32
N ASN A 287 -14.64 -21.14 -1.34
CA ASN A 287 -14.84 -21.48 0.04
C ASN A 287 -16.33 -21.18 0.44
N ALA A 288 -16.94 -20.09 -0.04
CA ALA A 288 -18.29 -19.69 0.37
C ALA A 288 -19.34 -20.64 -0.20
N ARG A 289 -19.02 -21.31 -1.32
CA ARG A 289 -19.84 -22.38 -1.89
C ARG A 289 -19.69 -23.70 -1.15
N LEU A 290 -18.50 -23.99 -0.62
CA LEU A 290 -18.20 -25.18 0.19
C LEU A 290 -18.78 -25.08 1.63
N SER A 291 -18.89 -23.87 2.17
CA SER A 291 -19.53 -23.56 3.47
C SER A 291 -20.97 -23.03 3.28
N LYS A 292 -21.83 -22.99 4.32
CA LYS A 292 -23.21 -22.47 4.20
C LYS A 292 -23.32 -20.94 4.36
N ILE A 293 -22.22 -20.22 4.41
CA ILE A 293 -22.23 -18.82 4.86
C ILE A 293 -22.81 -17.92 3.76
N LYS A 294 -23.97 -17.30 4.04
CA LYS A 294 -24.45 -16.11 3.32
C LYS A 294 -23.85 -14.86 4.00
N ASP A 295 -23.40 -13.93 3.17
CA ASP A 295 -22.67 -12.72 3.54
C ASP A 295 -23.44 -11.79 4.48
N GLU A 296 -22.82 -11.40 5.61
CA GLU A 296 -23.16 -10.13 6.30
C GLU A 296 -21.96 -9.37 6.92
N HIS A 297 -20.71 -9.86 6.91
CA HIS A 297 -19.62 -9.13 7.58
C HIS A 297 -18.26 -9.12 6.85
N GLU A 298 -17.80 -7.90 6.56
CA GLU A 298 -16.41 -7.55 6.18
C GLU A 298 -15.45 -7.81 7.36
N LEU A 299 -14.76 -8.95 7.35
CA LEU A 299 -13.73 -9.30 8.34
C LEU A 299 -12.41 -9.73 7.69
N CYS A 300 -11.30 -9.40 8.36
CA CYS A 300 -9.93 -9.57 7.86
C CYS A 300 -9.43 -11.03 7.85
N HIS A 301 -8.42 -11.26 7.00
CA HIS A 301 -7.72 -12.52 6.69
C HIS A 301 -7.56 -13.54 7.84
N PHE A 302 -7.22 -13.09 9.06
CA PHE A 302 -6.91 -13.99 10.17
C PHE A 302 -8.14 -14.55 10.89
N HIS A 303 -9.23 -13.78 10.95
CA HIS A 303 -10.45 -14.21 11.64
C HIS A 303 -11.38 -15.03 10.75
N VAL A 304 -11.32 -14.82 9.44
CA VAL A 304 -12.10 -15.58 8.45
C VAL A 304 -11.68 -17.05 8.47
N ILE A 305 -10.39 -17.36 8.32
CA ILE A 305 -9.89 -18.77 8.30
C ILE A 305 -10.24 -19.50 9.61
N LYS A 306 -10.11 -18.84 10.77
CA LYS A 306 -10.36 -19.46 12.08
C LYS A 306 -11.86 -19.59 12.42
N ALA A 307 -12.70 -18.65 11.97
CA ALA A 307 -14.15 -18.71 12.17
C ALA A 307 -14.86 -19.62 11.14
N TRP A 308 -14.28 -19.77 9.95
CA TRP A 308 -14.79 -20.60 8.86
C TRP A 308 -14.72 -22.10 9.13
N ASN A 309 -13.64 -22.55 9.77
CA ASN A 309 -13.54 -23.94 10.24
C ASN A 309 -14.52 -24.23 11.39
N ALA A 310 -15.13 -23.19 11.98
CA ALA A 310 -15.92 -23.31 13.21
C ALA A 310 -17.45 -23.18 13.02
N ARG A 311 -17.99 -22.85 11.84
CA ARG A 311 -19.46 -22.65 11.67
C ARG A 311 -20.05 -23.20 10.35
N LEU A 312 -20.80 -24.31 10.51
CA LEU A 312 -21.93 -24.88 9.73
C LEU A 312 -21.86 -24.86 8.18
N SER A 313 -21.90 -26.05 7.54
CA SER A 313 -21.62 -26.29 6.10
C SER A 313 -22.71 -27.06 5.32
N LYS A 314 -22.59 -27.09 3.97
CA LYS A 314 -23.43 -27.89 3.03
C LYS A 314 -22.85 -29.30 2.81
N ILE A 315 -21.52 -29.44 2.79
CA ILE A 315 -20.81 -30.72 2.83
C ILE A 315 -20.54 -31.07 4.30
N LYS A 316 -21.15 -32.16 4.79
CA LYS A 316 -21.08 -32.56 6.21
C LYS A 316 -19.67 -33.01 6.64
N ASP A 317 -18.87 -33.49 5.69
CA ASP A 317 -17.53 -34.04 5.94
C ASP A 317 -16.46 -32.93 5.89
N GLU A 318 -15.71 -32.79 6.98
CA GLU A 318 -14.58 -31.84 7.10
C GLU A 318 -13.35 -32.31 6.31
N GLN A 319 -13.12 -33.61 6.22
CA GLN A 319 -11.96 -34.18 5.53
C GLN A 319 -12.08 -33.98 4.01
N ILE A 320 -13.28 -34.17 3.45
CA ILE A 320 -13.56 -33.89 2.03
C ILE A 320 -13.36 -32.39 1.72
N ARG A 321 -13.72 -31.49 2.63
CA ARG A 321 -13.52 -30.04 2.44
C ARG A 321 -12.04 -29.66 2.40
N GLN A 322 -11.25 -30.21 3.30
CA GLN A 322 -9.80 -29.97 3.32
C GLN A 322 -9.14 -30.54 2.07
N GLU A 323 -9.53 -31.75 1.65
CA GLU A 323 -9.07 -32.39 0.41
C GLU A 323 -9.37 -31.50 -0.82
N ILE A 324 -10.64 -31.09 -1.01
CA ILE A 324 -11.04 -30.22 -2.12
C ILE A 324 -10.32 -28.86 -2.05
N GLY A 325 -10.20 -28.27 -0.85
CA GLY A 325 -9.51 -27.00 -0.64
C GLY A 325 -8.03 -27.04 -1.03
N MET A 326 -7.32 -28.11 -0.67
CA MET A 326 -5.91 -28.30 -1.06
C MET A 326 -5.76 -28.47 -2.57
N LEU A 327 -6.68 -29.20 -3.22
CA LEU A 327 -6.65 -29.37 -4.66
C LEU A 327 -6.96 -28.06 -5.41
N LEU A 328 -7.90 -27.25 -4.91
CA LEU A 328 -8.18 -25.92 -5.44
C LEU A 328 -6.99 -24.97 -5.30
N ASP A 329 -6.29 -24.99 -4.17
CA ASP A 329 -5.07 -24.20 -3.97
C ASP A 329 -3.94 -24.64 -4.91
N LYS A 330 -3.78 -25.96 -5.12
CA LYS A 330 -2.84 -26.50 -6.10
C LYS A 330 -3.18 -26.06 -7.53
N LEU A 331 -4.45 -26.15 -7.93
CA LEU A 331 -4.94 -25.69 -9.23
C LEU A 331 -4.71 -24.19 -9.44
N LEU A 332 -5.02 -23.38 -8.43
CA LEU A 332 -4.85 -21.93 -8.49
C LEU A 332 -3.39 -21.55 -8.70
N ASN A 333 -2.47 -22.19 -7.98
CA ASN A 333 -1.05 -21.83 -7.96
C ASN A 333 -0.19 -22.59 -8.97
N GLU A 334 -0.76 -23.52 -9.75
CA GLU A 334 -0.03 -24.24 -10.79
C GLU A 334 0.49 -23.27 -11.86
N THR A 335 1.77 -23.40 -12.23
CA THR A 335 2.48 -22.48 -13.12
C THR A 335 2.71 -23.08 -14.51
N ASP A 336 2.71 -24.41 -14.61
CA ASP A 336 2.77 -25.10 -15.89
C ASP A 336 1.37 -25.34 -16.47
N GLU A 337 1.21 -25.09 -17.77
CA GLU A 337 -0.10 -25.20 -18.42
C GLU A 337 -0.49 -26.66 -18.68
N GLY A 338 0.48 -27.53 -19.00
CA GLY A 338 0.23 -28.96 -19.18
C GLY A 338 -0.22 -29.60 -17.87
N ALA A 339 0.54 -29.39 -16.80
CA ALA A 339 0.22 -29.86 -15.46
C ALA A 339 -1.12 -29.30 -14.96
N PHE A 340 -1.44 -28.03 -15.24
CA PHE A 340 -2.74 -27.45 -14.90
C PHE A 340 -3.89 -28.19 -15.57
N ASN A 341 -3.79 -28.49 -16.87
CA ASN A 341 -4.82 -29.21 -17.59
C ASN A 341 -5.02 -30.63 -17.04
N GLU A 342 -3.94 -31.36 -16.76
CA GLU A 342 -4.00 -32.69 -16.13
C GLU A 342 -4.64 -32.64 -14.73
N LEU A 343 -4.26 -31.64 -13.92
CA LEU A 343 -4.85 -31.40 -12.61
C LEU A 343 -6.33 -31.05 -12.71
N CYS A 344 -6.76 -30.27 -13.69
CA CYS A 344 -8.18 -29.93 -13.91
C CYS A 344 -9.00 -31.18 -14.21
N THR A 345 -8.53 -32.05 -15.11
CA THR A 345 -9.21 -33.32 -15.44
C THR A 345 -9.31 -34.22 -14.21
N SER A 346 -8.19 -34.40 -13.50
CA SER A 346 -8.13 -35.20 -12.26
C SER A 346 -9.06 -34.65 -11.17
N PHE A 347 -9.03 -33.33 -10.97
CA PHE A 347 -9.88 -32.62 -10.01
C PHE A 347 -11.35 -32.81 -10.32
N HIS A 348 -11.76 -32.61 -11.58
CA HIS A 348 -13.16 -32.75 -11.97
C HIS A 348 -13.68 -34.16 -11.67
N SER A 349 -12.97 -35.20 -12.11
CA SER A 349 -13.35 -36.59 -11.84
C SER A 349 -13.34 -36.96 -10.35
N HIS A 350 -12.44 -36.36 -9.57
CA HIS A 350 -12.32 -36.62 -8.14
C HIS A 350 -13.44 -35.94 -7.33
N VAL A 351 -13.75 -34.69 -7.66
CA VAL A 351 -14.75 -33.89 -6.96
C VAL A 351 -16.16 -34.26 -7.39
N GLU A 352 -16.41 -34.58 -8.67
CA GLU A 352 -17.73 -35.02 -9.13
C GLU A 352 -18.26 -36.24 -8.34
N LYS A 353 -17.36 -37.16 -7.96
CA LYS A 353 -17.69 -38.35 -7.15
C LYS A 353 -18.05 -38.02 -5.69
N ARG A 354 -17.61 -36.88 -5.17
CA ARG A 354 -17.78 -36.46 -3.76
C ARG A 354 -18.84 -35.36 -3.60
N ASP A 355 -18.86 -34.39 -4.52
CA ASP A 355 -19.78 -33.26 -4.59
C ASP A 355 -20.00 -32.83 -6.05
N SER A 356 -20.99 -33.45 -6.70
CA SER A 356 -21.40 -33.14 -8.08
C SER A 356 -21.89 -31.70 -8.26
N ASP A 357 -22.52 -31.11 -7.24
CA ASP A 357 -23.06 -29.74 -7.31
C ASP A 357 -21.93 -28.71 -7.32
N PHE A 358 -20.91 -28.91 -6.49
CA PHE A 358 -19.71 -28.08 -6.51
C PHE A 358 -18.92 -28.28 -7.80
N ALA A 359 -18.77 -29.51 -8.30
CA ALA A 359 -18.09 -29.79 -9.56
C ALA A 359 -18.75 -29.04 -10.74
N LYS A 360 -20.08 -29.11 -10.87
CA LYS A 360 -20.85 -28.37 -11.89
C LYS A 360 -20.71 -26.86 -11.74
N TYR A 361 -20.74 -26.36 -10.50
CA TYR A 361 -20.51 -24.95 -10.21
C TYR A 361 -19.10 -24.50 -10.64
N PHE A 362 -18.07 -25.24 -10.27
CA PHE A 362 -16.67 -24.91 -10.58
C PHE A 362 -16.43 -24.87 -12.09
N VAL A 363 -16.90 -25.88 -12.84
CA VAL A 363 -16.77 -25.92 -14.30
C VAL A 363 -17.45 -24.70 -14.92
N ARG A 364 -18.75 -24.51 -14.65
CA ARG A 364 -19.55 -23.43 -15.26
C ARG A 364 -19.06 -22.03 -14.90
N THR A 365 -18.53 -21.85 -13.69
CA THR A 365 -18.24 -20.51 -13.15
C THR A 365 -16.77 -20.14 -13.26
N TYR A 366 -15.84 -21.10 -13.23
CA TYR A 366 -14.41 -20.82 -13.15
C TYR A 366 -13.58 -21.49 -14.25
N LEU A 367 -13.85 -22.74 -14.60
CA LEU A 367 -12.99 -23.47 -15.53
C LEU A 367 -12.96 -22.83 -16.92
N ASP A 368 -14.12 -22.42 -17.45
CA ASP A 368 -14.25 -21.75 -18.76
C ASP A 368 -13.54 -20.39 -18.82
N ARG A 369 -13.16 -19.84 -17.66
CA ARG A 369 -12.45 -18.55 -17.52
C ARG A 369 -11.18 -18.68 -16.68
N ALA A 370 -10.53 -19.84 -16.76
CA ALA A 370 -9.23 -20.11 -16.11
C ALA A 370 -8.18 -19.03 -16.41
N ASP A 371 -8.23 -18.42 -17.59
CA ASP A 371 -7.35 -17.33 -18.01
C ASP A 371 -7.38 -16.09 -17.10
N LEU A 372 -8.44 -15.91 -16.31
CA LEU A 372 -8.54 -14.78 -15.38
C LEU A 372 -7.94 -15.06 -14.00
N TRP A 373 -7.85 -16.33 -13.58
CA TRP A 373 -7.47 -16.68 -12.20
C TRP A 373 -6.29 -17.63 -12.09
N ALA A 374 -6.06 -18.55 -13.02
CA ALA A 374 -4.98 -19.53 -12.89
C ALA A 374 -3.59 -18.90 -13.01
N MET A 375 -2.64 -19.28 -12.14
CA MET A 375 -1.27 -18.77 -12.18
C MET A 375 -0.57 -19.07 -13.51
N CYS A 376 -0.76 -20.26 -14.07
CA CYS A 376 -0.18 -20.67 -15.36
C CYS A 376 -0.58 -19.73 -16.52
N LYS A 377 -1.70 -19.01 -16.38
CA LYS A 377 -2.22 -18.04 -17.36
C LYS A 377 -1.84 -16.59 -17.08
N ARG A 378 -1.13 -16.31 -15.96
CA ARG A 378 -0.62 -14.98 -15.56
C ARG A 378 0.79 -14.70 -16.03
N ARG A 379 1.13 -15.16 -17.24
CA ARG A 379 2.44 -14.96 -17.89
C ARG A 379 2.54 -13.57 -18.52
N PHE A 380 2.35 -12.54 -17.72
CA PHE A 380 2.52 -11.14 -18.12
C PHE A 380 3.01 -10.32 -16.92
N PRO A 381 3.59 -9.14 -17.14
CA PRO A 381 4.09 -8.33 -16.03
C PRO A 381 2.97 -7.76 -15.15
N HIS A 382 2.96 -8.14 -13.87
CA HIS A 382 1.92 -7.76 -12.90
C HIS A 382 2.45 -7.52 -11.48
N ALA A 383 3.76 -7.23 -11.35
CA ALA A 383 4.42 -6.97 -10.07
C ALA A 383 4.26 -8.05 -8.99
N ASN A 384 4.01 -9.31 -9.39
CA ASN A 384 3.70 -10.43 -8.48
C ASN A 384 2.52 -10.14 -7.54
N ILE A 385 1.58 -9.32 -8.02
CA ILE A 385 0.36 -8.97 -7.30
C ILE A 385 -0.71 -9.95 -7.72
N ASN A 386 -0.99 -10.91 -6.86
CA ASN A 386 -2.04 -11.89 -7.11
C ASN A 386 -3.35 -11.58 -6.38
N THR A 387 -3.34 -10.58 -5.49
CA THR A 387 -4.49 -10.19 -4.67
C THR A 387 -4.68 -8.68 -4.67
N ASN A 388 -5.93 -8.24 -4.62
CA ASN A 388 -6.33 -6.85 -4.42
C ASN A 388 -6.39 -6.46 -2.92
N ASN A 389 -5.59 -7.10 -2.06
CA ASN A 389 -5.62 -6.88 -0.61
C ASN A 389 -5.32 -5.42 -0.21
N MET A 390 -4.66 -4.66 -1.08
CA MET A 390 -4.40 -3.25 -0.85
C MET A 390 -5.63 -2.38 -0.94
N THR A 391 -6.59 -2.71 -1.81
CA THR A 391 -7.85 -1.97 -1.87
C THR A 391 -8.69 -2.26 -0.63
N GLU A 392 -8.76 -3.52 -0.21
CA GLU A 392 -9.38 -3.91 1.07
C GLU A 392 -8.71 -3.20 2.27
N SER A 393 -7.37 -3.14 2.29
CA SER A 393 -6.63 -2.43 3.33
C SER A 393 -6.95 -0.93 3.33
N PHE A 394 -7.06 -0.31 2.16
CA PHE A 394 -7.44 1.09 2.03
C PHE A 394 -8.89 1.30 2.52
N HIS A 395 -9.84 0.45 2.11
CA HIS A 395 -11.23 0.51 2.54
C HIS A 395 -11.36 0.32 4.04
N ASN A 396 -10.68 -0.66 4.63
CA ASN A 396 -10.70 -0.87 6.07
C ASN A 396 -10.07 0.33 6.82
N HIS A 397 -9.02 0.95 6.27
CA HIS A 397 -8.44 2.15 6.86
C HIS A 397 -9.44 3.32 6.85
N LEU A 398 -10.05 3.57 5.68
CA LEU A 398 -11.09 4.59 5.51
C LEU A 398 -12.25 4.34 6.48
N LYS A 399 -12.87 3.14 6.43
CA LYS A 399 -14.02 2.82 7.27
C LYS A 399 -13.66 2.84 8.75
N THR A 400 -12.61 2.14 9.18
CA THR A 400 -12.33 1.93 10.60
C THR A 400 -11.62 3.11 11.24
N HIS A 401 -10.55 3.61 10.62
CA HIS A 401 -9.68 4.60 11.27
C HIS A 401 -10.11 6.03 10.97
N VAL A 402 -10.56 6.31 9.74
CA VAL A 402 -10.94 7.66 9.32
C VAL A 402 -12.40 7.95 9.68
N LEU A 403 -13.32 7.08 9.26
CA LEU A 403 -14.77 7.25 9.46
C LEU A 403 -15.28 6.65 10.77
N GLY A 404 -14.50 5.82 11.46
CA GLY A 404 -14.92 5.22 12.73
C GLY A 404 -16.04 4.20 12.62
N ARG A 405 -16.21 3.58 11.45
CA ARG A 405 -17.34 2.74 11.05
C ARG A 405 -18.69 3.43 11.25
N ASN A 406 -18.72 4.74 11.06
CA ASN A 406 -19.97 5.49 11.08
C ASN A 406 -20.61 5.45 9.68
N PRO A 407 -21.68 4.66 9.45
CA PRO A 407 -22.37 4.67 8.17
C PRO A 407 -23.14 5.99 7.95
N LYS A 408 -23.27 6.83 8.98
CA LYS A 408 -23.97 8.11 8.92
C LYS A 408 -23.08 9.30 8.52
N THR A 409 -21.98 9.04 7.84
CA THR A 409 -21.11 10.11 7.31
C THR A 409 -21.79 10.84 6.15
N ARG A 410 -21.72 12.17 6.12
CA ARG A 410 -22.20 12.99 5.00
C ARG A 410 -21.29 12.87 3.78
N ALA A 411 -21.81 13.21 2.60
CA ALA A 411 -21.00 13.15 1.38
C ALA A 411 -19.84 14.16 1.43
N ASP A 412 -20.08 15.39 1.87
CA ASP A 412 -19.01 16.40 2.03
C ASP A 412 -17.89 15.96 2.99
N ASP A 413 -18.25 15.33 4.11
CA ASP A 413 -17.29 14.78 5.08
C ASP A 413 -16.46 13.63 4.49
N LEU A 414 -17.10 12.76 3.70
CA LEU A 414 -16.40 11.69 2.99
C LEU A 414 -15.40 12.26 1.98
N LEU A 415 -15.76 13.30 1.23
CA LEU A 415 -14.86 13.96 0.29
C LEU A 415 -13.67 14.59 1.01
N LYS A 416 -13.89 15.32 2.13
CA LYS A 416 -12.80 15.88 2.95
C LYS A 416 -11.89 14.78 3.48
N ALA A 417 -12.45 13.66 3.94
CA ALA A 417 -11.69 12.51 4.42
C ALA A 417 -10.76 11.93 3.33
N LEU A 418 -11.27 11.79 2.10
CA LEU A 418 -10.49 11.34 0.95
C LEU A 418 -9.36 12.32 0.60
N LEU A 419 -9.62 13.63 0.63
CA LEU A 419 -8.59 14.66 0.41
C LEU A 419 -7.47 14.61 1.46
N VAL A 420 -7.83 14.39 2.74
CA VAL A 420 -6.82 14.25 3.79
C VAL A 420 -5.99 12.97 3.59
N MET A 421 -6.63 11.85 3.26
CA MET A 421 -5.92 10.60 2.97
C MET A 421 -4.98 10.76 1.78
N GLU A 422 -5.41 11.42 0.70
CA GLU A 422 -4.56 11.73 -0.45
C GLU A 422 -3.30 12.48 -0.01
N ARG A 423 -3.46 13.53 0.81
CA ARG A 423 -2.34 14.30 1.35
C ARG A 423 -1.37 13.42 2.14
N HIS A 424 -1.88 12.49 2.95
CA HIS A 424 -1.04 11.55 3.70
C HIS A 424 -0.26 10.62 2.76
N HIS A 425 -0.89 10.09 1.72
CA HIS A 425 -0.23 9.24 0.73
C HIS A 425 0.86 10.01 -0.04
N TYR A 426 0.56 11.24 -0.46
CA TYR A 426 1.51 12.13 -1.13
C TYR A 426 2.72 12.45 -0.25
N MET A 427 2.49 12.90 0.99
CA MET A 427 3.58 13.28 1.90
C MET A 427 4.47 12.08 2.25
N ARG A 428 3.89 10.89 2.39
CA ARG A 428 4.66 9.65 2.59
C ARG A 428 5.60 9.38 1.42
N LEU A 429 5.13 9.50 0.18
CA LEU A 429 6.00 9.33 -1.00
C LEU A 429 7.10 10.38 -1.04
N LYS A 430 6.77 11.66 -0.83
CA LYS A 430 7.77 12.74 -0.82
C LYS A 430 8.84 12.55 0.26
N GLN A 431 8.46 12.05 1.43
CA GLN A 431 9.41 11.71 2.48
C GLN A 431 10.38 10.61 2.03
N TYR A 432 9.91 9.57 1.34
CA TYR A 432 10.77 8.52 0.80
C TYR A 432 11.69 9.05 -0.30
N ASP A 433 11.15 9.84 -1.23
CA ASP A 433 11.93 10.46 -2.31
C ASP A 433 13.07 11.32 -1.75
N LEU A 434 12.78 12.16 -0.74
CA LEU A 434 13.76 13.07 -0.11
C LEU A 434 14.80 12.34 0.74
N ALA A 435 14.39 11.27 1.45
CA ALA A 435 15.29 10.53 2.31
C ALA A 435 16.28 9.65 1.52
N GLY A 436 16.00 9.36 0.24
CA GLY A 436 16.80 8.42 -0.56
C GLY A 436 16.85 7.01 0.04
N LEU A 437 15.95 6.72 0.98
CA LEU A 437 15.84 5.44 1.67
C LEU A 437 14.68 4.67 1.03
N PRO A 438 14.86 3.39 0.66
CA PRO A 438 13.71 2.56 0.36
C PRO A 438 12.77 2.57 1.57
N PRO A 439 11.46 2.52 1.35
CA PRO A 439 10.49 2.55 2.44
C PRO A 439 10.83 1.45 3.44
N LEU A 440 10.91 1.81 4.71
CA LEU A 440 10.84 0.85 5.80
C LEU A 440 9.40 0.31 5.84
N THR A 441 9.06 -0.60 4.92
CA THR A 441 7.91 -1.48 5.14
C THR A 441 8.16 -2.26 6.45
N ASP A 442 7.11 -2.70 7.13
CA ASP A 442 7.28 -3.68 8.23
C ASP A 442 8.14 -4.86 7.74
N LYS A 443 7.95 -5.32 6.49
CA LYS A 443 8.77 -6.38 5.86
C LYS A 443 10.23 -5.97 5.66
N GLY A 444 10.54 -4.75 5.25
CA GLY A 444 11.91 -4.23 5.08
C GLY A 444 12.62 -4.05 6.43
N CYS A 445 11.89 -3.60 7.45
CA CYS A 445 12.35 -3.58 8.83
C CYS A 445 12.61 -5.01 9.35
N GLU A 446 11.72 -5.96 9.04
CA GLU A 446 11.84 -7.37 9.42
C GLU A 446 12.99 -8.11 8.69
N ILE A 447 13.23 -7.82 7.41
CA ILE A 447 14.40 -8.30 6.65
C ILE A 447 15.67 -7.70 7.24
N THR A 448 15.68 -6.40 7.56
CA THR A 448 16.83 -5.74 8.20
C THR A 448 17.13 -6.34 9.57
N LYS A 449 16.11 -6.64 10.37
CA LYS A 449 16.27 -7.34 11.66
C LYS A 449 16.85 -8.75 11.48
N ARG A 450 16.38 -9.50 10.47
CA ARG A 450 16.88 -10.86 10.16
C ARG A 450 18.29 -10.85 9.60
N HIS A 451 18.62 -9.87 8.77
CA HIS A 451 19.98 -9.60 8.33
C HIS A 451 20.89 -9.44 9.56
N LYS A 452 20.57 -8.50 10.46
CA LYS A 452 21.35 -8.25 11.69
C LYS A 452 21.52 -9.52 12.52
N ARG A 453 20.42 -10.26 12.74
CA ARG A 453 20.45 -11.55 13.47
C ARG A 453 21.24 -12.64 12.76
N GLY A 454 21.23 -12.65 11.43
CA GLY A 454 22.00 -13.59 10.61
C GLY A 454 23.49 -13.30 10.70
N MET A 455 23.88 -12.02 10.66
CA MET A 455 25.28 -11.61 10.83
C MET A 455 25.83 -11.92 12.22
N SER A 456 24.96 -12.05 13.23
CA SER A 456 25.34 -12.51 14.58
C SER A 456 25.53 -14.03 14.70
N ILE A 457 25.19 -14.83 13.68
CA ILE A 457 25.45 -16.27 13.70
C ILE A 457 26.96 -16.49 13.47
N PRO A 458 27.67 -17.25 14.34
CA PRO A 458 29.07 -17.59 14.13
C PRO A 458 29.29 -18.37 12.82
N SER A 459 30.44 -18.20 12.19
CA SER A 459 30.71 -18.93 10.93
C SER A 459 30.97 -20.41 11.17
N GLU A 460 31.49 -20.79 12.35
CA GLU A 460 31.67 -22.19 12.75
C GLU A 460 30.36 -22.97 12.92
N ASP A 461 29.22 -22.27 13.04
CA ASP A 461 27.90 -22.87 13.12
C ASP A 461 27.33 -23.27 11.75
N ILE A 462 28.04 -22.97 10.66
CA ILE A 462 27.65 -23.30 9.29
C ILE A 462 28.50 -24.45 8.76
N THR A 463 27.87 -25.56 8.44
CA THR A 463 28.51 -26.69 7.75
C THR A 463 28.00 -26.73 6.31
N ARG A 464 28.90 -26.68 5.33
CA ARG A 464 28.55 -26.92 3.93
C ARG A 464 28.48 -28.44 3.72
N ASN A 465 27.36 -28.90 3.16
CA ASN A 465 27.16 -30.31 2.86
C ASN A 465 27.58 -30.55 1.39
N ASP A 466 26.64 -30.45 0.45
CA ASP A 466 26.83 -30.67 -1.00
C ASP A 466 26.85 -29.35 -1.81
N ALA A 467 26.99 -29.43 -3.14
CA ALA A 467 26.91 -28.29 -4.05
C ALA A 467 25.55 -27.57 -3.93
N GLY A 468 25.53 -26.47 -3.16
CA GLY A 468 24.33 -25.65 -2.94
C GLY A 468 23.51 -26.02 -1.71
N SER A 469 24.04 -26.77 -0.74
CA SER A 469 23.33 -27.10 0.51
C SER A 469 24.18 -26.83 1.77
N TRP A 470 23.55 -26.27 2.80
CA TRP A 470 24.18 -25.89 4.06
C TRP A 470 23.32 -26.27 5.27
N THR A 471 24.01 -26.71 6.32
CA THR A 471 23.44 -26.93 7.66
C THR A 471 23.83 -25.77 8.56
N VAL A 472 22.86 -25.21 9.28
CA VAL A 472 23.04 -24.11 10.24
C VAL A 472 22.65 -24.61 11.63
N LYS A 473 23.61 -24.65 12.56
CA LYS A 473 23.35 -24.99 13.96
C LYS A 473 22.52 -23.88 14.62
N SER A 474 21.62 -24.26 15.52
CA SER A 474 20.84 -23.31 16.31
C SER A 474 21.69 -22.74 17.45
N GLN A 475 21.64 -21.42 17.68
CA GLN A 475 22.36 -20.74 18.77
C GLN A 475 21.66 -20.88 20.13
N SER A 476 20.42 -21.40 20.15
CA SER A 476 19.57 -21.43 21.35
C SER A 476 19.02 -22.82 21.67
N THR A 477 19.17 -23.79 20.77
CA THR A 477 18.64 -25.16 20.92
C THR A 477 19.59 -26.15 20.25
N THR A 478 19.34 -27.45 20.40
CA THR A 478 20.07 -28.51 19.68
C THR A 478 19.60 -28.73 18.24
N ALA A 479 18.64 -27.93 17.76
CA ALA A 479 18.08 -28.07 16.42
C ALA A 479 19.07 -27.64 15.32
N GLN A 480 18.91 -28.21 14.13
CA GLN A 480 19.67 -27.85 12.93
C GLN A 480 18.71 -27.41 11.82
N TYR A 481 19.10 -26.34 11.12
CA TYR A 481 18.35 -25.79 10.00
C TYR A 481 19.07 -26.05 8.69
N HIS A 482 18.32 -26.37 7.65
CA HIS A 482 18.86 -26.69 6.34
C HIS A 482 18.52 -25.55 5.40
N VAL A 483 19.53 -25.03 4.70
CA VAL A 483 19.42 -23.99 3.68
C VAL A 483 19.89 -24.60 2.36
N GLN A 484 19.06 -24.50 1.32
CA GLN A 484 19.34 -25.05 0.01
C GLN A 484 19.23 -23.94 -1.05
N ALA A 485 20.21 -23.86 -1.95
CA ALA A 485 20.16 -22.99 -3.12
C ALA A 485 19.10 -23.51 -4.11
N CYS A 486 18.34 -22.60 -4.71
CA CYS A 486 17.45 -22.94 -5.83
C CYS A 486 18.28 -22.91 -7.14
N SER A 487 18.16 -23.96 -7.95
CA SER A 487 19.07 -24.28 -9.07
C SER A 487 19.13 -23.25 -10.22
N ASP A 488 18.22 -22.28 -10.27
CA ASP A 488 18.01 -21.44 -11.45
C ASP A 488 18.50 -19.98 -11.28
N ALA A 489 19.17 -19.64 -10.17
CA ALA A 489 19.46 -18.24 -9.78
C ALA A 489 20.94 -17.96 -9.44
N MET A 490 21.87 -18.58 -10.18
CA MET A 490 23.30 -18.50 -9.81
C MET A 490 23.95 -17.14 -10.02
N ASP A 491 23.49 -16.26 -10.92
CA ASP A 491 24.12 -14.92 -11.03
C ASP A 491 23.15 -13.73 -10.98
N ASP A 492 21.96 -13.80 -11.58
CA ASP A 492 20.97 -12.73 -11.45
C ASP A 492 19.55 -13.32 -11.34
N CYS A 493 18.76 -12.75 -10.44
CA CYS A 493 17.34 -13.12 -10.35
C CYS A 493 16.63 -12.61 -11.63
N CYS A 494 16.22 -13.54 -12.49
CA CYS A 494 15.50 -13.25 -13.74
C CYS A 494 14.01 -12.96 -13.54
N GLU A 495 13.50 -13.01 -12.31
CA GLU A 495 12.13 -12.65 -12.01
C GLU A 495 11.96 -11.13 -12.11
N ASP A 496 11.09 -10.70 -13.05
CA ASP A 496 10.79 -9.29 -13.37
C ASP A 496 10.43 -8.44 -12.12
N HIS A 497 10.15 -9.09 -10.97
CA HIS A 497 9.59 -8.47 -9.77
C HIS A 497 10.08 -9.10 -8.44
N CYS A 498 11.39 -9.42 -8.28
CA CYS A 498 11.94 -9.84 -6.97
C CYS A 498 12.07 -8.66 -5.98
N TYR A 499 11.02 -8.38 -5.20
CA TYR A 499 11.02 -7.28 -4.22
C TYR A 499 11.49 -7.67 -2.82
N ASN A 500 11.41 -8.95 -2.45
CA ASN A 500 11.92 -9.45 -1.17
C ASN A 500 13.43 -9.72 -1.30
N ARG A 501 14.21 -8.63 -1.24
CA ARG A 501 15.67 -8.64 -1.32
C ARG A 501 16.31 -7.99 -0.11
N CYS A 502 17.53 -8.38 0.21
CA CYS A 502 18.33 -7.64 1.18
C CYS A 502 18.93 -6.40 0.50
N THR A 503 18.89 -5.25 1.18
CA THR A 503 19.51 -4.01 0.71
C THR A 503 20.88 -3.76 1.34
N ASP A 504 21.34 -4.66 2.21
CA ASP A 504 22.64 -4.55 2.88
C ASP A 504 23.76 -5.08 1.98
N GLU A 505 24.90 -4.39 1.98
CA GLU A 505 26.07 -4.67 1.15
C GLU A 505 26.63 -6.09 1.39
N LYS A 506 26.57 -6.58 2.64
CA LYS A 506 27.01 -7.94 3.01
C LYS A 506 26.06 -9.05 2.52
N CYS A 507 24.96 -8.66 1.88
CA CYS A 507 23.98 -9.56 1.28
C CYS A 507 23.59 -9.06 -0.12
N ARG A 508 24.56 -8.52 -0.88
CA ARG A 508 24.33 -8.06 -2.25
C ARG A 508 23.70 -9.17 -3.11
N ASN A 509 22.70 -8.81 -3.90
CA ASN A 509 21.95 -9.74 -4.76
C ASN A 509 21.22 -10.88 -4.01
N LEU A 510 21.06 -10.79 -2.69
CA LEU A 510 20.23 -11.71 -1.92
C LEU A 510 18.76 -11.40 -2.15
N CYS A 511 18.04 -12.38 -2.68
CA CYS A 511 16.62 -12.30 -3.03
C CYS A 511 15.94 -13.60 -2.56
N GLN A 512 14.64 -13.54 -2.26
CA GLN A 512 13.88 -14.69 -1.76
C GLN A 512 13.92 -15.94 -2.65
N HIS A 513 14.25 -15.78 -3.93
CA HIS A 513 14.30 -16.88 -4.90
C HIS A 513 15.64 -17.64 -4.88
N LYS A 514 16.68 -17.13 -4.20
CA LYS A 514 18.01 -17.76 -4.21
C LYS A 514 18.10 -18.98 -3.30
N TYR A 515 17.38 -18.98 -2.17
CA TYR A 515 17.52 -20.01 -1.16
C TYR A 515 16.17 -20.41 -0.56
N ARG A 516 16.04 -21.68 -0.17
CA ARG A 516 14.98 -22.18 0.70
C ARG A 516 15.57 -22.61 2.04
N CYS A 517 14.86 -22.35 3.13
CA CYS A 517 15.24 -22.80 4.45
C CYS A 517 14.07 -23.54 5.12
N ASN A 518 14.37 -24.61 5.85
CA ASN A 518 13.37 -25.39 6.58
C ASN A 518 12.89 -24.73 7.90
N CYS A 519 13.37 -23.53 8.24
CA CYS A 519 12.96 -22.86 9.48
C CYS A 519 11.54 -22.30 9.36
N ASN A 520 10.78 -22.28 10.46
CA ASN A 520 9.41 -21.77 10.51
C ASN A 520 9.32 -20.23 10.55
N ASP A 521 10.25 -19.54 9.89
CA ASP A 521 10.25 -18.09 9.82
C ASP A 521 9.15 -17.61 8.85
N ARG A 522 8.43 -16.57 9.24
CA ARG A 522 7.29 -16.03 8.47
C ARG A 522 7.71 -15.25 7.22
N THR A 523 9.00 -14.93 7.09
CA THR A 523 9.56 -14.23 5.92
C THR A 523 10.38 -15.19 5.07
N SER A 524 10.40 -14.96 3.76
CA SER A 524 11.19 -15.74 2.81
C SER A 524 12.72 -15.55 2.94
N LEU A 525 13.19 -14.50 3.62
CA LEU A 525 14.60 -14.26 3.93
C LEU A 525 14.88 -14.37 5.43
N CYS A 526 15.02 -15.60 5.93
CA CYS A 526 15.31 -15.83 7.35
C CYS A 526 16.78 -15.50 7.71
N LYS A 527 17.07 -15.42 9.01
CA LYS A 527 18.45 -15.17 9.49
C LYS A 527 19.48 -16.20 8.99
N HIS A 528 19.08 -17.45 8.78
CA HIS A 528 19.96 -18.52 8.30
C HIS A 528 20.35 -18.29 6.83
N ILE A 529 19.39 -17.89 6.00
CA ILE A 529 19.62 -17.54 4.59
C ILE A 529 20.60 -16.37 4.48
N HIS A 530 20.42 -15.33 5.30
CA HIS A 530 21.36 -14.20 5.34
C HIS A 530 22.79 -14.62 5.68
N LYS A 531 22.96 -15.47 6.71
CA LYS A 531 24.29 -15.95 7.11
C LYS A 531 24.96 -16.79 6.02
N VAL A 532 24.24 -17.79 5.50
CA VAL A 532 24.75 -18.69 4.45
C VAL A 532 25.18 -17.89 3.22
N HIS A 533 24.35 -16.94 2.78
CA HIS A 533 24.66 -16.09 1.65
C HIS A 533 25.91 -15.20 1.87
N SER A 534 26.09 -14.65 3.08
CA SER A 534 27.28 -13.85 3.38
C SER A 534 28.60 -14.64 3.33
N ILE A 535 28.58 -15.91 3.73
CA ILE A 535 29.76 -16.80 3.63
C ILE A 535 30.08 -17.09 2.16
N GLN A 536 29.04 -17.31 1.36
CA GLN A 536 29.19 -17.59 -0.07
C GLN A 536 29.85 -16.41 -0.79
N LEU A 537 29.38 -15.19 -0.55
CA LEU A 537 29.98 -13.96 -1.10
C LEU A 537 31.45 -13.78 -0.67
N ALA A 538 31.76 -14.04 0.60
CA ALA A 538 33.13 -13.93 1.11
C ALA A 538 34.08 -14.96 0.45
N SER A 539 33.57 -16.15 0.14
CA SER A 539 34.34 -17.22 -0.54
C SER A 539 34.63 -16.85 -2.00
N GLU A 540 33.67 -16.24 -2.69
CA GLU A 540 33.81 -15.74 -4.07
C GLU A 540 34.82 -14.59 -4.16
N GLU A 541 34.81 -13.66 -3.20
CA GLU A 541 35.76 -12.53 -3.16
C GLU A 541 37.21 -12.96 -2.86
N GLN A 542 37.41 -14.05 -2.10
CA GLN A 542 38.74 -14.63 -1.89
C GLN A 542 39.29 -15.32 -3.15
N GLY A 543 38.43 -15.96 -3.96
CA GLY A 543 38.82 -16.58 -5.23
C GLY A 543 39.26 -15.56 -6.29
N VAL A 544 38.65 -14.37 -6.31
CA VAL A 544 39.00 -13.30 -7.26
C VAL A 544 40.32 -12.62 -6.92
N LYS A 545 40.66 -12.45 -5.62
CA LYS A 545 41.94 -11.85 -5.19
C LYS A 545 43.16 -12.68 -5.57
N LEU A 546 43.06 -14.01 -5.48
CA LEU A 546 44.12 -14.95 -5.87
C LEU A 546 44.38 -14.94 -7.38
N ALA A 547 43.37 -14.61 -8.21
CA ALA A 547 43.54 -14.50 -9.66
C ALA A 547 44.24 -13.19 -10.10
N THR A 548 44.17 -12.13 -9.30
CA THR A 548 44.73 -10.79 -9.63
C THR A 548 46.20 -10.58 -9.23
N GLU A 549 46.82 -11.49 -8.47
CA GLU A 549 48.24 -11.36 -8.07
C GLU A 549 49.24 -11.74 -9.19
N HIS A 550 48.77 -12.24 -10.35
CA HIS A 550 49.63 -12.66 -11.47
C HIS A 550 49.83 -11.63 -12.59
N THR A 551 49.42 -10.37 -12.44
CA THR A 551 49.71 -9.32 -13.42
C THR A 551 50.23 -8.03 -12.80
N GLY A 552 51.55 -7.85 -12.85
CA GLY A 552 52.20 -6.58 -13.22
C GLY A 552 52.21 -5.45 -12.20
N THR A 553 53.32 -5.36 -11.47
CA THR A 553 53.83 -4.18 -10.74
C THR A 553 53.91 -2.94 -11.63
N LEU A 554 53.39 -1.78 -11.19
CA LEU A 554 53.82 -0.47 -11.69
C LEU A 554 53.78 0.59 -10.58
N ALA A 555 54.85 1.37 -10.53
CA ALA A 555 55.36 2.09 -9.38
C ALA A 555 54.64 3.42 -9.07
N LEU A 556 54.52 3.72 -7.78
CA LEU A 556 54.19 5.05 -7.25
C LEU A 556 55.42 5.97 -7.36
N HIS A 557 55.31 7.05 -8.15
CA HIS A 557 56.29 8.15 -8.11
C HIS A 557 56.03 9.10 -6.93
N ARG A 558 57.11 9.52 -6.28
CA ARG A 558 57.14 10.47 -5.15
C ARG A 558 57.73 11.81 -5.59
N ASN A 559 57.11 12.89 -5.08
CA ASN A 559 57.63 14.22 -4.69
C ASN A 559 57.96 15.21 -5.83
N PRO A 560 57.96 16.57 -5.65
CA PRO A 560 58.41 17.31 -4.44
C PRO A 560 57.62 18.64 -4.13
N PRO A 561 58.06 19.52 -3.20
CA PRO A 561 57.20 20.45 -2.46
C PRO A 561 57.00 21.83 -3.11
N LEU A 562 56.00 22.53 -2.57
CA LEU A 562 55.54 23.89 -2.86
C LEU A 562 56.64 24.96 -2.94
N PRO A 563 56.35 26.05 -3.68
CA PRO A 563 56.63 27.38 -3.17
C PRO A 563 55.40 28.32 -3.18
N ASP A 564 55.37 29.19 -2.17
CA ASP A 564 54.45 30.31 -2.01
C ASP A 564 54.67 31.42 -3.04
N ALA A 565 53.58 31.97 -3.61
CA ALA A 565 53.45 33.40 -3.91
C ALA A 565 52.00 33.79 -4.21
N ALA A 566 51.62 34.91 -3.61
CA ALA A 566 50.31 35.52 -3.45
C ALA A 566 49.43 35.75 -4.71
N ALA A 567 48.12 35.56 -4.49
CA ALA A 567 47.04 36.45 -4.90
C ALA A 567 46.97 36.89 -6.38
N THR A 568 46.98 35.93 -7.30
CA THR A 568 46.26 35.99 -8.60
C THR A 568 46.24 34.63 -9.30
N ALA A 569 47.02 33.66 -8.81
CA ALA A 569 47.11 32.28 -9.32
C ALA A 569 45.91 31.37 -8.97
N ALA A 570 45.05 31.74 -8.01
CA ALA A 570 43.96 30.87 -7.53
C ALA A 570 42.98 30.46 -8.64
N SER A 571 42.71 31.34 -9.63
CA SER A 571 41.79 31.03 -10.72
C SER A 571 42.41 30.13 -11.81
N LEU A 572 43.72 30.24 -12.06
CA LEU A 572 44.42 29.41 -13.04
C LEU A 572 44.73 28.02 -12.47
N GLN A 573 45.12 27.95 -11.19
CA GLN A 573 45.41 26.70 -10.50
C GLN A 573 44.13 25.88 -10.27
N GLN A 574 43.01 26.52 -9.94
CA GLN A 574 41.70 25.85 -9.89
C GLN A 574 41.26 25.35 -11.27
N ARG A 575 41.46 26.12 -12.34
CA ARG A 575 41.14 25.67 -13.71
C ARG A 575 42.01 24.47 -14.14
N LYS A 576 43.29 24.48 -13.78
CA LYS A 576 44.21 23.37 -14.04
C LYS A 576 43.82 22.11 -13.26
N GLN A 577 43.46 22.26 -11.99
CA GLN A 577 42.96 21.16 -11.15
C GLN A 577 41.62 20.60 -11.65
N ILE A 578 40.72 21.46 -12.13
CA ILE A 578 39.45 21.02 -12.74
C ILE A 578 39.73 20.20 -14.01
N GLU A 579 40.70 20.61 -14.83
CA GLU A 579 41.01 19.89 -16.07
C GLU A 579 41.76 18.56 -15.82
N GLU A 580 42.61 18.51 -14.79
CA GLU A 580 43.20 17.25 -14.30
C GLU A 580 42.12 16.31 -13.76
N VAL A 581 41.11 16.83 -13.03
CA VAL A 581 39.96 16.03 -12.56
C VAL A 581 39.11 15.52 -13.72
N LYS A 582 38.88 16.34 -14.76
CA LYS A 582 38.17 15.88 -15.96
C LYS A 582 38.95 14.82 -16.73
N GLN A 583 40.27 14.96 -16.81
CA GLN A 583 41.13 13.98 -17.48
C GLN A 583 41.16 12.65 -16.70
N MET A 584 41.23 12.70 -15.37
CA MET A 584 41.10 11.53 -14.50
C MET A 584 39.71 10.87 -14.61
N LEU A 585 38.63 11.65 -14.70
CA LEU A 585 37.27 11.14 -14.93
C LEU A 585 37.10 10.49 -16.30
N SER A 586 37.74 11.06 -17.34
CA SER A 586 37.73 10.50 -18.69
C SER A 586 38.51 9.18 -18.77
N GLN A 587 39.66 9.12 -18.10
CA GLN A 587 40.41 7.87 -17.93
C GLN A 587 39.60 6.83 -17.15
N LEU A 588 38.97 7.22 -16.04
CA LEU A 588 38.06 6.34 -15.28
C LEU A 588 36.91 5.82 -16.15
N SER A 589 36.34 6.66 -17.01
CA SER A 589 35.29 6.27 -17.96
C SER A 589 35.76 5.25 -19.00
N GLN A 590 37.02 5.32 -19.45
CA GLN A 590 37.60 4.33 -20.36
C GLN A 590 37.92 3.00 -19.66
N TYR A 591 38.26 3.01 -18.37
CA TYR A 591 38.41 1.77 -17.58
C TYR A 591 37.06 1.11 -17.24
N VAL A 592 35.99 1.90 -17.16
CA VAL A 592 34.59 1.50 -16.91
C VAL A 592 33.96 0.68 -18.05
N GLU A 593 34.53 0.72 -19.26
CA GLU A 593 34.03 -0.07 -20.41
C GLU A 593 34.57 -1.50 -20.47
N ARG A 594 35.42 -1.90 -19.50
CA ARG A 594 35.91 -3.28 -19.42
C ARG A 594 34.85 -4.21 -18.79
N PRO A 595 34.52 -5.37 -19.40
CA PRO A 595 33.46 -6.28 -18.93
C PRO A 595 33.60 -6.77 -17.48
N ALA A 596 34.81 -6.73 -16.90
CA ALA A 596 35.10 -7.25 -15.56
C ALA A 596 34.69 -6.32 -14.39
N MET A 597 34.22 -5.09 -14.65
CA MET A 597 33.85 -4.11 -13.59
C MET A 597 32.36 -3.74 -13.50
N THR A 598 31.49 -4.43 -14.23
CA THR A 598 30.03 -4.18 -14.23
C THR A 598 29.37 -4.35 -12.86
N SER A 599 29.90 -5.21 -11.98
CA SER A 599 29.33 -5.46 -10.64
C SER A 599 29.61 -4.36 -9.60
N THR A 600 30.68 -3.57 -9.77
CA THR A 600 31.10 -2.51 -8.81
C THR A 600 30.70 -1.10 -9.27
N MET A 601 30.28 -0.97 -10.53
CA MET A 601 29.97 0.30 -11.20
C MET A 601 28.89 1.13 -10.51
N GLY A 602 27.83 0.46 -10.02
CA GLY A 602 26.69 1.13 -9.39
C GLY A 602 27.07 1.84 -8.10
N TYR A 603 28.03 1.29 -7.35
CA TYR A 603 28.49 1.82 -6.09
C TYR A 603 29.44 3.02 -6.29
N ILE A 604 30.38 2.91 -7.23
CA ILE A 604 31.32 3.99 -7.57
C ILE A 604 30.56 5.21 -8.11
N LEU A 605 29.56 5.00 -9.00
CA LEU A 605 28.74 6.09 -9.52
C LEU A 605 27.82 6.72 -8.46
N CYS A 606 27.38 5.97 -7.46
CA CYS A 606 26.61 6.48 -6.32
C CYS A 606 27.48 7.37 -5.43
N LEU A 607 28.71 6.95 -5.13
CA LEU A 607 29.68 7.74 -4.38
C LEU A 607 30.07 9.02 -5.13
N CYS A 608 30.32 8.95 -6.44
CA CYS A 608 30.59 10.14 -7.26
C CYS A 608 29.40 11.13 -7.25
N ARG A 609 28.15 10.64 -7.33
CA ARG A 609 26.95 11.50 -7.24
C ARG A 609 26.80 12.15 -5.86
N LYS A 610 27.08 11.42 -4.79
CA LYS A 610 27.11 11.97 -3.42
C LYS A 610 28.17 13.05 -3.29
N LEU A 611 29.36 12.82 -3.86
CA LEU A 611 30.44 13.80 -3.84
C LEU A 611 30.07 15.08 -4.60
N VAL A 612 29.50 14.95 -5.81
CA VAL A 612 29.02 16.10 -6.61
C VAL A 612 27.94 16.89 -5.88
N ASN A 613 26.93 16.21 -5.32
CA ASN A 613 25.87 16.89 -4.56
C ASN A 613 26.40 17.58 -3.30
N HIS A 614 27.43 17.02 -2.66
CA HIS A 614 28.06 17.64 -1.50
C HIS A 614 28.86 18.89 -1.92
N CYS A 615 29.62 18.81 -3.03
CA CYS A 615 30.32 19.96 -3.61
C CYS A 615 29.34 21.06 -4.06
N GLU A 616 28.21 20.72 -4.67
CA GLU A 616 27.14 21.67 -5.02
C GLU A 616 26.49 22.30 -3.79
N GLY A 617 26.27 21.53 -2.73
CA GLY A 617 25.74 22.03 -1.46
C GLY A 617 26.67 23.06 -0.81
N VAL A 618 27.98 22.79 -0.82
CA VAL A 618 29.01 23.71 -0.32
C VAL A 618 29.08 24.99 -1.17
N LEU A 619 28.96 24.87 -2.50
CA LEU A 619 28.90 26.02 -3.42
C LEU A 619 27.65 26.89 -3.21
N ARG A 620 26.50 26.29 -2.85
CA ARG A 620 25.26 27.03 -2.55
C ARG A 620 25.29 27.73 -1.18
N THR A 621 26.01 27.17 -0.20
CA THR A 621 26.21 27.82 1.10
C THR A 621 27.14 29.03 1.04
N SER A 622 27.99 29.15 0.01
CA SER A 622 28.87 30.32 -0.18
C SER A 622 28.19 31.55 -0.81
N THR A 623 26.91 31.48 -1.17
CA THR A 623 26.20 32.58 -1.87
C THR A 623 24.90 33.04 -1.20
N SER A 624 24.72 32.85 0.11
CA SER A 624 23.54 33.40 0.81
C SER A 624 23.82 34.81 1.35
N GLU A 625 23.31 35.82 0.64
CA GLU A 625 23.02 37.12 1.22
C GLU A 625 22.05 36.98 2.40
N LYS A 626 22.25 37.83 3.40
CA LYS A 626 21.45 37.92 4.63
C LYS A 626 20.06 38.49 4.34
N HIS A 627 19.02 37.71 4.55
CA HIS A 627 17.64 38.15 4.83
C HIS A 627 17.06 37.11 5.80
N GLY A 628 16.41 37.38 6.91
CA GLY A 628 15.71 38.53 7.48
C GLY A 628 14.70 37.90 8.47
N ALA A 629 14.48 38.54 9.61
CA ALA A 629 13.86 37.96 10.80
C ALA A 629 12.55 37.17 10.59
N VAL A 630 12.37 36.14 11.43
CA VAL A 630 11.14 35.36 11.62
C VAL A 630 9.97 36.30 11.95
N ALA A 631 8.98 36.36 11.06
CA ALA A 631 7.70 37.01 11.36
C ALA A 631 6.90 36.16 12.36
N PRO A 632 6.26 36.77 13.37
CA PRO A 632 5.46 36.06 14.35
C PRO A 632 4.22 35.43 13.70
N VAL A 633 3.82 34.30 14.28
CA VAL A 633 2.60 33.54 14.00
C VAL A 633 1.41 34.50 13.87
N MET A 634 0.86 34.63 12.67
CA MET A 634 -0.38 35.38 12.46
C MET A 634 -1.52 34.69 13.22
N ALA A 635 -2.10 35.44 14.16
CA ALA A 635 -3.36 35.11 14.80
C ALA A 635 -4.43 34.87 13.72
N LYS A 636 -5.25 33.83 13.92
CA LYS A 636 -6.45 33.55 13.12
C LYS A 636 -7.31 34.81 13.06
N GLN A 637 -7.46 35.39 11.88
CA GLN A 637 -8.57 36.32 11.65
C GLN A 637 -9.88 35.52 11.62
N PRO A 638 -10.92 35.91 12.36
CA PRO A 638 -12.25 35.37 12.16
C PRO A 638 -12.72 35.74 10.74
N TYR A 639 -13.28 34.76 10.03
CA TYR A 639 -13.91 34.99 8.74
C TYR A 639 -14.89 36.16 8.85
N ALA A 640 -14.71 37.17 7.99
CA ALA A 640 -15.60 38.30 7.87
C ALA A 640 -17.02 37.79 7.55
N HIS A 641 -17.89 37.86 8.55
CA HIS A 641 -19.32 37.75 8.34
C HIS A 641 -19.75 38.99 7.52
N ALA A 642 -20.52 38.77 6.46
CA ALA A 642 -21.12 39.79 5.58
C ALA A 642 -20.25 40.35 4.43
N ALA A 643 -19.75 39.48 3.56
CA ALA A 643 -19.81 39.79 2.12
C ALA A 643 -21.17 39.30 1.60
N LYS A 644 -21.94 40.17 0.93
CA LYS A 644 -23.26 39.83 0.35
C LYS A 644 -23.14 38.53 -0.46
N MET A 645 -23.63 37.42 0.09
CA MET A 645 -23.75 36.18 -0.65
C MET A 645 -24.68 36.46 -1.83
N GLN A 646 -24.18 36.35 -3.05
CA GLN A 646 -25.05 35.98 -4.16
C GLN A 646 -25.83 34.77 -3.67
N LYS A 647 -27.17 34.83 -3.70
CA LYS A 647 -28.03 33.71 -3.32
C LYS A 647 -27.65 32.51 -4.18
N GLN A 648 -26.75 31.65 -3.69
CA GLN A 648 -26.52 30.35 -4.29
C GLN A 648 -27.85 29.62 -4.23
N LYS A 649 -28.30 29.13 -5.39
CA LYS A 649 -29.52 28.34 -5.49
C LYS A 649 -29.34 27.11 -4.59
N LEU A 650 -30.13 27.03 -3.52
CA LEU A 650 -30.08 25.89 -2.60
C LEU A 650 -30.34 24.61 -3.41
N LEU A 651 -29.45 23.63 -3.30
CA LEU A 651 -29.71 22.32 -3.88
C LEU A 651 -30.66 21.52 -2.97
N PRO A 652 -31.58 20.72 -3.54
CA PRO A 652 -32.42 19.82 -2.76
C PRO A 652 -31.60 18.78 -1.99
N THR A 653 -32.22 18.16 -0.98
CA THR A 653 -31.63 17.02 -0.26
C THR A 653 -31.34 15.86 -1.22
N MET A 654 -30.16 15.25 -1.08
CA MET A 654 -29.77 14.12 -1.92
C MET A 654 -30.61 12.89 -1.64
N GLU A 655 -31.06 12.22 -2.71
CA GLU A 655 -31.72 10.92 -2.63
C GLU A 655 -30.70 9.81 -2.41
N ARG A 656 -31.09 8.80 -1.62
CA ARG A 656 -30.31 7.57 -1.44
C ARG A 656 -30.25 6.75 -2.71
N THR A 657 -29.25 5.89 -2.83
CA THR A 657 -29.14 4.88 -3.90
C THR A 657 -30.45 4.08 -4.02
N SER A 658 -31.04 4.06 -5.21
CA SER A 658 -32.23 3.26 -5.46
C SER A 658 -31.83 1.78 -5.47
N LYS A 659 -32.21 1.04 -4.41
CA LYS A 659 -32.05 -0.42 -4.38
C LYS A 659 -33.01 -1.04 -5.38
N LYS A 660 -32.70 -1.02 -6.68
CA LYS A 660 -33.28 -2.02 -7.59
C LYS A 660 -32.71 -3.35 -7.14
N ARG A 661 -33.57 -4.21 -6.57
CA ARG A 661 -33.23 -5.62 -6.34
C ARG A 661 -32.76 -6.17 -7.68
N SER A 662 -31.48 -6.51 -7.79
CA SER A 662 -30.98 -7.37 -8.84
C SER A 662 -31.82 -8.66 -8.76
N ILE A 663 -32.61 -8.93 -9.79
CA ILE A 663 -33.34 -10.19 -9.96
C ILE A 663 -32.34 -11.24 -10.43
#